data_AF-F2GCA3-F1
#
_entry.id   AF-F2GCA3-F1
#
_cell.length_a   1.000
_cell.length_b   1.000
_cell.length_c   1.000
_cell.angle_alpha   90.00
_cell.angle_beta   90.00
_cell.angle_gamma   90.00
#
_symmetry.space_group_name_H-M   'P 1'
#
loop_
_entity.id
_entity.type
_entity.pdbx_description
1 polymer ?
#
loop_
_entity_poly.entity_id
_entity_poly.type
_entity_poly.pdbx_seq_one_letter_code
_entity_poly.pdbx_strand_id
1 'polypeptide(L)'
;MTMTITKKLCPKCQNELPITLFVGSVCHECKVSHLQSVELAGAKKRMSDDQREMLKQQADEIKYEEEQRKIEEAKLLDRKAAARKEQAERELSRRRLLPFVQRFNPEYMPGWVHIDICSKLEKFSQDVIDKKSPRLMLFLPPRHGKNIAHSTPVLTANRGWVTHGDLVPGDQVFHPSGKPVDVLALSDEAVDDYVVTFTNGEKIRCHANHEWTVYSRADKQEKTVETKWFLENTNRGTPRSLTAGNRFQFQVPKTNALEFDSADLPMHPYVLGAWLGDGTKNSGCITHDKKDQPVIDKITRCGYEVSSWTVHKQTGVYTTRFSGPRPNVAGRMFKELKELNVLNNKHIPEVFLRASLKDRLELLAGLIDTDGHTDKNSRMRFTTADKPLANGVLDLCTTLGFKPYIEEIQPKLSTSCIQGTKPYFVVGFNPTMVIPVALSRKRITRFPTERRVSIEKVEYLPNGEKGHCIQVDSPDGLYLVGKKLVATHNSELASKTFPAWHLGRMPKHEVIASSYASDLAMDFSRKVRGILADPDYGRIFKTRLDKKSQSAERWNTDANGGYVAAGVGGAITGRGAHIGIIDDPIKNREDAESATNRQKIKDWYTSTFYTRLAPGGGVLVILTRWHDDDLAGWLIDQENEGGDKWEIVRYPAIAVSNEKYRLKGDALHPDRYPLDALERIKRAVGDRDWSALYQQNPVPDEGAYFQKDWFRYYEVEPPRERLKVYQAWDFAIGTAEHNDYTVGVTIGIDRDDKAYLLNVARGKWDALEIIEKIIDEYTAFLPQVVGFEKGQIEMALGPMLRKRMRERKTFFAYEELKTGRRDKSARARPLQGRMQQGMVLLPKNAEFTNEIRNEMLRFPAGTHDDQVDAFSWAFQMLDQFIVTHDPKPKKKKSWKDRLNKYVTNSTKRRSYMRA
;
A
#
# COMPACT_ATOMS: atom_id res chain seq x y z
N MET A 1 -6.07 -77.77 -13.21
CA MET A 1 -4.86 -77.85 -14.08
C MET A 1 -3.66 -77.46 -13.24
N THR A 2 -2.85 -78.43 -12.84
CA THR A 2 -1.56 -78.22 -12.14
C THR A 2 -0.58 -77.58 -13.12
N MET A 3 -0.24 -76.31 -12.94
CA MET A 3 0.77 -75.63 -13.75
C MET A 3 2.17 -76.11 -13.35
N THR A 4 2.81 -76.90 -14.21
CA THR A 4 4.20 -77.33 -14.05
C THR A 4 5.12 -76.12 -14.23
N ILE A 5 5.62 -75.55 -13.14
CA ILE A 5 6.58 -74.44 -13.18
C ILE A 5 7.93 -75.01 -13.62
N THR A 6 8.39 -74.63 -14.80
CA THR A 6 9.71 -75.03 -15.32
C THR A 6 10.81 -74.39 -14.45
N LYS A 7 11.64 -75.22 -13.83
CA LYS A 7 12.79 -74.79 -13.02
C LYS A 7 14.09 -74.91 -13.82
N LYS A 8 15.06 -74.05 -13.51
CA LYS A 8 16.40 -74.00 -14.08
C LYS A 8 17.42 -73.99 -12.94
N LEU A 9 18.40 -74.89 -13.02
CA LEU A 9 19.54 -74.91 -12.11
C LEU A 9 20.48 -73.75 -12.43
N CYS A 10 20.83 -72.94 -11.43
CA CYS A 10 21.82 -71.89 -11.58
C CYS A 10 23.24 -72.48 -11.53
N PRO A 11 24.09 -72.31 -12.56
CA PRO A 11 25.41 -72.95 -12.62
C PRO A 11 26.42 -72.43 -11.58
N LYS A 12 26.16 -71.30 -10.90
CA LYS A 12 27.04 -70.75 -9.85
C LYS A 12 26.63 -71.06 -8.42
N CYS A 13 25.37 -70.82 -8.04
CA CYS A 13 24.89 -71.16 -6.68
C CYS A 13 24.32 -72.58 -6.57
N GLN A 14 24.17 -73.31 -7.69
CA GLN A 14 23.61 -74.66 -7.76
C GLN A 14 22.20 -74.83 -7.17
N ASN A 15 21.45 -73.74 -7.01
CA ASN A 15 20.05 -73.77 -6.63
C ASN A 15 19.14 -73.95 -7.85
N GLU A 16 18.07 -74.73 -7.67
CA GLU A 16 17.08 -75.02 -8.71
C GLU A 16 15.89 -74.06 -8.57
N LEU A 17 15.84 -73.05 -9.44
CA LEU A 17 14.93 -71.90 -9.30
C LEU A 17 13.91 -71.86 -10.46
N PRO A 18 12.69 -71.36 -10.23
CA PRO A 18 11.77 -71.01 -11.31
C PRO A 18 12.43 -70.10 -12.36
N ILE A 19 12.16 -70.34 -13.65
CA ILE A 19 12.72 -69.53 -14.75
C ILE A 19 12.38 -68.04 -14.61
N THR A 20 11.25 -67.70 -14.00
CA THR A 20 10.84 -66.31 -13.73
C THR A 20 11.78 -65.55 -12.78
N LEU A 21 12.62 -66.25 -12.02
CA LEU A 21 13.67 -65.67 -11.17
C LEU A 21 15.00 -65.45 -11.92
N PHE A 22 14.99 -65.51 -13.24
CA PHE A 22 16.10 -65.08 -14.09
C PHE A 22 15.68 -63.85 -14.90
N VAL A 23 16.40 -62.74 -14.75
CA VAL A 23 16.22 -61.56 -15.60
C VAL A 23 17.29 -61.64 -16.69
N GLY A 24 16.92 -62.15 -17.86
CA GLY A 24 17.87 -62.52 -18.92
C GLY A 24 18.80 -63.65 -18.49
N SER A 25 20.11 -63.43 -18.55
CA SER A 25 21.13 -64.39 -18.08
C SER A 25 21.48 -64.27 -16.59
N VAL A 26 20.86 -63.36 -15.85
CA VAL A 26 21.20 -63.08 -14.45
C VAL A 26 20.29 -63.85 -13.50
N CYS A 27 20.88 -64.68 -12.63
CA CYS A 27 20.16 -65.33 -11.53
C CYS A 27 19.80 -64.30 -10.45
N HIS A 28 18.52 -64.20 -10.06
CA HIS A 28 18.08 -63.24 -9.05
C HIS A 28 18.71 -63.48 -7.67
N GLU A 29 19.01 -64.74 -7.34
CA GLU A 29 19.49 -65.13 -6.01
C GLU A 29 20.97 -64.84 -5.82
N CYS A 30 21.83 -65.20 -6.78
CA CYS A 30 23.27 -64.91 -6.70
C CYS A 30 23.70 -63.62 -7.41
N LYS A 31 22.80 -62.98 -8.17
CA LYS A 31 23.02 -61.74 -8.93
C LYS A 31 24.16 -61.81 -9.96
N VAL A 32 24.51 -63.00 -10.44
CA VAL A 32 25.58 -63.20 -11.44
C VAL A 32 24.99 -63.47 -12.82
N SER A 33 25.55 -62.81 -13.84
CA SER A 33 25.21 -63.05 -15.25
C SER A 33 25.88 -64.33 -15.76
N HIS A 34 25.09 -65.23 -16.33
CA HIS A 34 25.49 -66.50 -16.93
C HIS A 34 25.40 -66.45 -18.45
N LEU A 35 25.93 -65.40 -19.05
CA LEU A 35 26.28 -65.43 -20.47
C LEU A 35 27.35 -66.51 -20.64
N GLN A 36 26.94 -67.70 -21.08
CA GLN A 36 27.86 -68.65 -21.67
C GLN A 36 28.52 -67.92 -22.84
N SER A 37 29.84 -67.75 -22.72
CA SER A 37 30.71 -67.34 -23.81
C SER A 37 30.61 -68.38 -24.92
N VAL A 38 29.60 -68.23 -25.78
CA VAL A 38 29.53 -68.91 -27.06
C VAL A 38 30.69 -68.39 -27.89
N GLU A 39 31.71 -69.23 -28.00
CA GLU A 39 32.68 -69.32 -29.08
C GLU A 39 33.03 -68.04 -29.84
N LEU A 40 33.91 -67.22 -29.26
CA LEU A 40 34.81 -66.33 -30.02
C LEU A 40 36.27 -66.50 -29.59
N ALA A 41 36.65 -67.72 -29.18
CA ALA A 41 38.04 -68.15 -29.00
C ALA A 41 38.65 -68.78 -30.27
N GLY A 42 37.96 -68.74 -31.42
CA GLY A 42 38.39 -69.37 -32.67
C GLY A 42 38.45 -68.48 -33.91
N ALA A 43 38.24 -67.17 -33.81
CA ALA A 43 38.27 -66.25 -34.97
C ALA A 43 39.08 -64.95 -34.71
N LYS A 44 40.12 -65.02 -33.87
CA LYS A 44 41.18 -64.00 -33.84
C LYS A 44 42.19 -64.25 -34.97
N LYS A 45 41.75 -64.17 -36.22
CA LYS A 45 42.64 -64.01 -37.38
C LYS A 45 41.82 -63.41 -38.54
N ARG A 46 42.13 -62.14 -38.83
CA ARG A 46 41.63 -61.31 -39.96
C ARG A 46 40.22 -60.74 -39.81
N MET A 47 40.05 -59.79 -38.90
CA MET A 47 39.20 -58.62 -39.18
C MET A 47 40.15 -57.47 -39.51
N SER A 48 39.93 -56.75 -40.61
CA SER A 48 40.72 -55.55 -40.92
C SER A 48 40.46 -54.48 -39.86
N ASP A 49 41.42 -53.57 -39.68
CA ASP A 49 41.26 -52.45 -38.74
C ASP A 49 39.98 -51.64 -39.05
N ASP A 50 39.60 -51.54 -40.34
CA ASP A 50 38.35 -50.92 -40.79
C ASP A 50 37.09 -51.56 -40.17
N GLN A 51 37.04 -52.89 -40.06
CA GLN A 51 35.86 -53.58 -39.52
C GLN A 51 35.72 -53.39 -38.00
N ARG A 52 36.83 -53.22 -37.28
CA ARG A 52 36.80 -52.90 -35.84
C ARG A 52 36.38 -51.45 -35.62
N GLU A 53 36.84 -50.55 -36.47
CA GLU A 53 36.47 -49.15 -36.41
C GLU A 53 34.99 -48.94 -36.73
N MET A 54 34.46 -49.67 -37.71
CA MET A 54 33.04 -49.64 -38.07
C MET A 54 32.12 -50.14 -36.93
N LEU A 55 32.49 -51.24 -36.26
CA LEU A 55 31.72 -51.75 -35.11
C LEU A 55 31.80 -50.81 -33.90
N LYS A 56 32.93 -50.13 -33.70
CA LYS A 56 33.10 -49.14 -32.64
C LYS A 56 32.25 -47.89 -32.92
N GLN A 57 32.25 -47.42 -34.16
CA GLN A 57 31.36 -46.33 -34.60
C GLN A 57 29.88 -46.70 -34.40
N GLN A 58 29.45 -47.90 -34.80
CA GLN A 58 28.07 -48.35 -34.57
C GLN A 58 27.72 -48.43 -33.07
N ALA A 59 28.62 -48.89 -32.21
CA ALA A 59 28.39 -48.94 -30.77
C ALA A 59 28.33 -47.54 -30.13
N ASP A 60 29.16 -46.61 -30.59
CA ASP A 60 29.16 -45.22 -30.13
C ASP A 60 27.91 -44.46 -30.62
N GLU A 61 27.44 -44.76 -31.84
CA GLU A 61 26.21 -44.22 -32.42
C GLU A 61 24.96 -44.71 -31.68
N ILE A 62 24.87 -46.00 -31.36
CA ILE A 62 23.77 -46.56 -30.53
C ILE A 62 23.77 -45.94 -29.12
N LYS A 63 24.94 -45.74 -28.50
CA LYS A 63 25.04 -45.06 -27.20
C LYS A 63 24.58 -43.61 -27.28
N TYR A 64 24.97 -42.90 -28.33
CA TYR A 64 24.55 -41.53 -28.55
C TYR A 64 23.02 -41.45 -28.72
N GLU A 65 22.41 -42.35 -29.49
CA GLU A 65 20.96 -42.43 -29.66
C GLU A 65 20.22 -42.75 -28.36
N GLU A 66 20.72 -43.69 -27.54
CA GLU A 66 20.13 -43.99 -26.22
C GLU A 66 20.22 -42.80 -25.25
N GLU A 67 21.32 -42.05 -25.29
CA GLU A 67 21.52 -40.86 -24.47
C GLU A 67 20.60 -39.71 -24.91
N GLN A 68 20.46 -39.49 -26.22
CA GLN A 68 19.48 -38.54 -26.77
C GLN A 68 18.05 -38.91 -26.38
N ARG A 69 17.69 -40.20 -26.45
CA ARG A 69 16.35 -40.68 -26.08
C ARG A 69 16.04 -40.46 -24.60
N LYS A 70 17.01 -40.68 -23.70
CA LYS A 70 16.88 -40.37 -22.26
C LYS A 70 16.73 -38.87 -21.99
N ILE A 71 17.48 -38.04 -22.72
CA ILE A 71 17.36 -36.57 -22.63
C ILE A 71 15.98 -36.12 -23.09
N GLU A 72 15.44 -36.72 -24.16
CA GLU A 72 14.13 -36.39 -24.71
C GLU A 72 12.98 -36.85 -23.80
N GLU A 73 13.09 -38.04 -23.20
CA GLU A 73 12.16 -38.51 -22.16
C GLU A 73 12.17 -37.62 -20.92
N ALA A 74 13.34 -37.18 -20.45
CA ALA A 74 13.46 -36.25 -19.33
C ALA A 74 12.82 -34.88 -19.65
N LYS A 75 13.07 -34.33 -20.84
CA LYS A 75 12.42 -33.08 -21.32
C LYS A 75 10.90 -33.23 -21.42
N LEU A 76 10.41 -34.39 -21.86
CA LEU A 76 8.97 -34.66 -21.93
C LEU A 76 8.33 -34.75 -20.53
N LEU A 77 9.02 -35.36 -19.56
CA LEU A 77 8.57 -35.44 -18.18
C LEU A 77 8.48 -34.05 -17.54
N ASP A 78 9.49 -33.21 -17.74
CA ASP A 78 9.55 -31.83 -17.24
C ASP A 78 8.44 -30.96 -17.85
N ARG A 79 8.21 -31.07 -19.16
CA ARG A 79 7.06 -30.42 -19.84
C ARG A 79 5.71 -30.85 -19.26
N LYS A 80 5.54 -32.15 -18.96
CA LYS A 80 4.31 -32.67 -18.34
C LYS A 80 4.13 -32.16 -16.91
N ALA A 81 5.21 -32.03 -16.14
CA ALA A 81 5.19 -31.48 -14.79
C ALA A 81 4.85 -29.97 -14.79
N ALA A 82 5.48 -29.20 -15.68
CA ALA A 82 5.18 -27.78 -15.88
C ALA A 82 3.73 -27.56 -16.32
N ALA A 83 3.22 -28.39 -17.24
CA ALA A 83 1.83 -28.33 -17.68
C ALA A 83 0.84 -28.63 -16.54
N ARG A 84 1.13 -29.60 -15.66
CA ARG A 84 0.31 -29.90 -14.47
C ARG A 84 0.32 -28.75 -13.47
N LYS A 85 1.48 -28.13 -13.22
CA LYS A 85 1.61 -26.97 -12.32
C LYS A 85 0.78 -25.79 -12.82
N GLU A 86 0.91 -25.46 -14.10
CA GLU A 86 0.15 -24.39 -14.74
C GLU A 86 -1.37 -24.68 -14.73
N GLN A 87 -1.78 -25.93 -14.92
CA GLN A 87 -3.20 -26.31 -14.82
C GLN A 87 -3.74 -26.15 -13.38
N ALA A 88 -2.94 -26.48 -12.37
CA ALA A 88 -3.31 -26.28 -10.97
C ALA A 88 -3.39 -24.80 -10.58
N GLU A 89 -2.45 -23.97 -11.04
CA GLU A 89 -2.45 -22.51 -10.81
C GLU A 89 -3.66 -21.82 -11.47
N ARG A 90 -4.05 -22.25 -12.68
CA ARG A 90 -5.27 -21.77 -13.34
C ARG A 90 -6.53 -22.11 -12.56
N GLU A 91 -6.64 -23.35 -12.09
CA GLU A 91 -7.80 -23.78 -11.30
C GLU A 91 -7.86 -23.04 -9.95
N LEU A 92 -6.71 -22.82 -9.32
CA LEU A 92 -6.62 -22.06 -8.08
C LEU A 92 -7.03 -20.59 -8.27
N SER A 93 -6.53 -19.94 -9.33
CA SER A 93 -6.89 -18.57 -9.71
C SER A 93 -8.38 -18.45 -10.06
N ARG A 94 -8.98 -19.50 -10.63
CA ARG A 94 -10.41 -19.53 -10.91
C ARG A 94 -11.25 -19.57 -9.63
N ARG A 95 -10.80 -20.31 -8.61
CA ARG A 95 -11.54 -20.56 -7.36
C ARG A 95 -11.30 -19.54 -6.26
N ARG A 96 -10.13 -18.90 -6.24
CA ARG A 96 -9.69 -18.04 -5.15
C ARG A 96 -9.23 -16.69 -5.70
N LEU A 97 -9.66 -15.61 -5.06
CA LEU A 97 -9.37 -14.25 -5.48
C LEU A 97 -7.89 -13.90 -5.28
N LEU A 98 -7.30 -14.28 -4.15
CA LEU A 98 -5.91 -13.93 -3.86
C LEU A 98 -4.90 -14.54 -4.86
N PRO A 99 -4.96 -15.85 -5.19
CA PRO A 99 -4.15 -16.43 -6.27
C PRO A 99 -4.41 -15.81 -7.65
N PHE A 100 -5.64 -15.37 -7.93
CA PHE A 100 -5.93 -14.60 -9.14
C PHE A 100 -5.21 -13.26 -9.15
N VAL A 101 -5.27 -12.51 -8.04
CA VAL A 101 -4.51 -11.26 -7.89
C VAL A 101 -3.02 -11.53 -8.09
N GLN A 102 -2.47 -12.55 -7.45
CA GLN A 102 -1.06 -12.92 -7.58
C GLN A 102 -0.69 -13.39 -8.99
N ARG A 103 -1.65 -13.84 -9.81
CA ARG A 103 -1.37 -14.23 -11.19
C ARG A 103 -1.25 -13.02 -12.13
N PHE A 104 -2.10 -12.01 -11.94
CA PHE A 104 -2.02 -10.75 -12.70
C PHE A 104 -1.08 -9.73 -12.07
N ASN A 105 -0.60 -10.01 -10.85
CA ASN A 105 0.46 -9.28 -10.15
C ASN A 105 1.33 -10.28 -9.35
N PRO A 106 2.30 -10.95 -10.00
CA PRO A 106 3.18 -11.95 -9.37
C PRO A 106 3.99 -11.47 -8.16
N GLU A 107 4.26 -10.18 -8.09
CA GLU A 107 5.00 -9.55 -6.99
C GLU A 107 4.06 -9.13 -5.83
N TYR A 108 2.76 -9.44 -5.94
CA TYR A 108 1.78 -9.09 -4.93
C TYR A 108 1.95 -9.91 -3.64
N MET A 109 2.29 -9.21 -2.54
CA MET A 109 2.46 -9.80 -1.22
C MET A 109 1.30 -9.48 -0.27
N PRO A 110 0.44 -10.46 0.01
CA PRO A 110 -0.71 -10.25 0.89
C PRO A 110 -0.32 -10.34 2.38
N GLY A 111 -0.54 -9.25 3.12
CA GLY A 111 -0.70 -9.31 4.58
C GLY A 111 -2.03 -9.97 5.01
N TRP A 112 -2.19 -10.32 6.29
CA TRP A 112 -3.38 -11.01 6.81
C TRP A 112 -4.71 -10.28 6.50
N VAL A 113 -4.70 -8.95 6.55
CA VAL A 113 -5.88 -8.12 6.21
C VAL A 113 -6.32 -8.35 4.77
N HIS A 114 -5.38 -8.50 3.84
CA HIS A 114 -5.68 -8.78 2.43
C HIS A 114 -6.24 -10.18 2.23
N ILE A 115 -5.77 -11.15 3.02
CA ILE A 115 -6.30 -12.52 3.02
C ILE A 115 -7.75 -12.51 3.52
N ASP A 116 -8.02 -11.77 4.61
CA ASP A 116 -9.36 -11.66 5.19
C ASP A 116 -10.34 -10.93 4.24
N ILE A 117 -9.92 -9.80 3.67
CA ILE A 117 -10.69 -9.07 2.65
C ILE A 117 -10.97 -9.97 1.44
N CYS A 118 -9.98 -10.68 0.92
CA CYS A 118 -10.20 -11.60 -0.20
C CYS A 118 -11.22 -12.69 0.16
N SER A 119 -11.13 -13.27 1.37
CA SER A 119 -12.09 -14.28 1.83
C SER A 119 -13.50 -13.73 1.94
N LYS A 120 -13.66 -12.48 2.39
CA LYS A 120 -14.96 -11.80 2.51
C LYS A 120 -15.54 -11.45 1.16
N LEU A 121 -14.73 -10.96 0.22
CA LEU A 121 -15.14 -10.69 -1.16
C LEU A 121 -15.51 -11.98 -1.91
N GLU A 122 -14.80 -13.09 -1.67
CA GLU A 122 -15.16 -14.41 -2.20
C GLU A 122 -16.53 -14.86 -1.69
N LYS A 123 -16.79 -14.73 -0.39
CA LYS A 123 -18.11 -15.02 0.22
C LYS A 123 -19.20 -14.11 -0.36
N PHE A 124 -18.96 -12.80 -0.39
CA PHE A 124 -19.88 -11.81 -0.97
C PHE A 124 -20.23 -12.16 -2.42
N SER A 125 -19.23 -12.47 -3.24
CA SER A 125 -19.43 -12.92 -4.62
C SER A 125 -20.28 -14.18 -4.69
N GLN A 126 -20.08 -15.14 -3.78
CA GLN A 126 -20.86 -16.37 -3.75
C GLN A 126 -22.31 -16.09 -3.33
N ASP A 127 -22.53 -15.22 -2.35
CA ASP A 127 -23.87 -14.84 -1.90
C ASP A 127 -24.66 -14.07 -2.99
N VAL A 128 -23.97 -13.29 -3.83
CA VAL A 128 -24.58 -12.70 -5.05
C VAL A 128 -24.97 -13.78 -6.06
N ILE A 129 -24.10 -14.77 -6.30
CA ILE A 129 -24.39 -15.91 -7.19
C ILE A 129 -25.61 -16.68 -6.68
N ASP A 130 -25.69 -16.87 -5.37
CA ASP A 130 -26.79 -17.55 -4.68
C ASP A 130 -28.03 -16.66 -4.52
N LYS A 131 -28.00 -15.41 -5.03
CA LYS A 131 -29.08 -14.42 -4.97
C LYS A 131 -29.57 -14.09 -3.56
N LYS A 132 -28.66 -14.07 -2.58
CA LYS A 132 -28.95 -13.74 -1.18
C LYS A 132 -28.96 -12.23 -0.88
N SER A 133 -28.73 -11.39 -1.89
CA SER A 133 -28.67 -9.93 -1.76
C SER A 133 -27.69 -9.44 -0.68
N PRO A 134 -26.41 -9.85 -0.70
CA PRO A 134 -25.48 -9.51 0.38
C PRO A 134 -25.19 -8.01 0.45
N ARG A 135 -24.89 -7.53 1.65
CA ARG A 135 -24.50 -6.15 1.93
C ARG A 135 -23.24 -6.18 2.78
N LEU A 136 -22.16 -5.62 2.26
CA LEU A 136 -20.86 -5.68 2.89
C LEU A 136 -20.28 -4.27 2.97
N MET A 137 -19.88 -3.87 4.18
CA MET A 137 -19.09 -2.67 4.40
C MET A 137 -17.68 -3.03 4.84
N LEU A 138 -16.68 -2.43 4.20
CA LEU A 138 -15.27 -2.55 4.54
C LEU A 138 -14.76 -1.16 4.93
N PHE A 139 -14.46 -0.96 6.22
CA PHE A 139 -13.88 0.29 6.71
C PHE A 139 -12.40 0.14 6.97
N LEU A 140 -11.60 0.99 6.34
CA LEU A 140 -10.14 0.98 6.44
C LEU A 140 -9.60 2.39 6.72
N PRO A 141 -8.49 2.52 7.46
CA PRO A 141 -7.82 3.80 7.64
C PRO A 141 -7.35 4.37 6.29
N PRO A 142 -7.27 5.71 6.15
CA PRO A 142 -6.79 6.32 4.93
C PRO A 142 -5.42 5.76 4.55
N ARG A 143 -5.15 5.74 3.25
CA ARG A 143 -3.83 5.35 2.71
C ARG A 143 -2.79 6.39 3.12
N HIS A 144 -2.16 6.23 4.28
CA HIS A 144 -1.19 7.22 4.78
C HIS A 144 0.16 7.14 4.05
N GLY A 145 0.40 8.10 3.16
CA GLY A 145 1.69 8.69 2.80
C GLY A 145 2.72 7.76 2.16
N LYS A 146 2.60 7.51 0.84
CA LYS A 146 3.66 6.93 -0.02
C LYS A 146 4.37 8.02 -0.82
N ASN A 147 4.65 9.13 -0.14
CA ASN A 147 5.09 10.36 -0.78
C ASN A 147 6.60 10.30 -1.05
N ILE A 148 6.98 10.91 -2.17
CA ILE A 148 8.36 11.20 -2.54
C ILE A 148 8.50 12.71 -2.62
N ALA A 149 9.65 13.23 -2.19
CA ALA A 149 9.91 14.66 -2.15
C ALA A 149 9.80 15.29 -3.53
N HIS A 150 9.20 16.48 -3.59
CA HIS A 150 8.99 17.20 -4.84
C HIS A 150 10.28 17.37 -5.64
N SER A 151 11.42 17.68 -4.99
CA SER A 151 12.71 17.83 -5.65
C SER A 151 13.30 16.56 -6.27
N THR A 152 12.72 15.38 -6.01
CA THR A 152 13.25 14.11 -6.51
C THR A 152 13.16 14.10 -8.04
N PRO A 153 14.29 13.95 -8.77
CA PRO A 153 14.24 13.91 -10.24
C PRO A 153 13.54 12.66 -10.75
N VAL A 154 12.71 12.80 -11.77
CA VAL A 154 12.02 11.70 -12.46
C VAL A 154 12.25 11.86 -13.96
N LEU A 155 12.75 10.80 -14.59
CA LEU A 155 12.90 10.78 -16.05
C LEU A 155 11.57 10.34 -16.67
N THR A 156 11.02 11.17 -17.56
CA THR A 156 9.80 10.87 -18.30
C THR A 156 10.09 10.59 -19.77
N ALA A 157 9.34 9.68 -20.37
CA ALA A 157 9.48 9.31 -21.77
C ALA A 157 9.07 10.45 -22.71
N ASN A 158 8.07 11.25 -22.31
CA ASN A 158 7.49 12.34 -23.09
C ASN A 158 8.21 13.69 -22.88
N ARG A 159 8.55 14.08 -21.65
CA ARG A 159 9.09 15.42 -21.33
C ARG A 159 10.56 15.44 -20.95
N GLY A 160 11.20 14.30 -20.72
CA GLY A 160 12.58 14.23 -20.24
C GLY A 160 12.65 14.35 -18.72
N TRP A 161 13.73 14.92 -18.19
CA TRP A 161 13.89 15.08 -16.74
C TRP A 161 12.95 16.16 -16.18
N VAL A 162 12.06 15.75 -15.29
CA VAL A 162 11.20 16.63 -14.49
C VAL A 162 11.44 16.33 -13.00
N THR A 163 10.91 17.16 -12.11
CA THR A 163 10.89 16.81 -10.69
C THR A 163 9.59 16.08 -10.34
N HIS A 164 9.60 15.25 -9.30
CA HIS A 164 8.42 14.50 -8.85
C HIS A 164 7.24 15.44 -8.60
N GLY A 165 7.51 16.62 -8.01
CA GLY A 165 6.56 17.71 -7.80
C GLY A 165 5.87 18.26 -9.06
N ASP A 166 6.50 18.11 -10.23
CA ASP A 166 6.03 18.66 -11.51
C ASP A 166 5.29 17.63 -12.37
N LEU A 167 5.16 16.39 -11.88
CA LEU A 167 4.43 15.34 -12.57
C LEU A 167 2.95 15.70 -12.64
N VAL A 168 2.33 15.43 -13.79
CA VAL A 168 0.88 15.59 -13.97
C VAL A 168 0.29 14.32 -14.58
N PRO A 169 -1.01 14.05 -14.40
CA PRO A 169 -1.66 12.94 -15.09
C PRO A 169 -1.45 13.05 -16.60
N GLY A 170 -1.07 11.93 -17.23
CA GLY A 170 -0.67 11.86 -18.64
C GLY A 170 0.84 11.94 -18.89
N ASP A 171 1.67 12.26 -17.89
CA ASP A 171 3.12 12.08 -18.00
C ASP A 171 3.50 10.60 -18.01
N GLN A 172 4.58 10.25 -18.72
CA GLN A 172 5.03 8.86 -18.87
C GLN A 172 6.30 8.61 -18.08
N VAL A 173 6.20 8.00 -16.90
CA VAL A 173 7.36 7.58 -16.11
C VAL A 173 7.81 6.17 -16.52
N PHE A 174 8.99 5.73 -16.07
CA PHE A 174 9.49 4.40 -16.45
C PHE A 174 9.25 3.36 -15.38
N HIS A 175 8.83 2.16 -15.79
CA HIS A 175 8.82 0.95 -14.97
C HIS A 175 10.22 0.30 -14.94
N PRO A 176 10.62 -0.44 -13.88
CA PRO A 176 11.93 -1.12 -13.83
C PRO A 176 12.24 -2.08 -15.00
N SER A 177 11.22 -2.58 -15.69
CA SER A 177 11.38 -3.35 -16.93
C SER A 177 11.94 -2.55 -18.10
N GLY A 178 12.00 -1.22 -17.98
CA GLY A 178 12.42 -0.29 -19.02
C GLY A 178 11.27 0.40 -19.75
N LYS A 179 10.04 -0.11 -19.62
CA LYS A 179 8.88 0.40 -20.38
C LYS A 179 8.30 1.68 -19.79
N PRO A 180 7.80 2.62 -20.62
CA PRO A 180 7.02 3.75 -20.14
C PRO A 180 5.67 3.30 -19.57
N VAL A 181 5.21 3.97 -18.52
CA VAL A 181 3.90 3.80 -17.86
C VAL A 181 3.31 5.17 -17.55
N ASP A 182 2.01 5.31 -17.74
CA ASP A 182 1.32 6.60 -17.58
C ASP A 182 1.10 6.94 -16.11
N VAL A 183 1.26 8.21 -15.75
CA VAL A 183 0.81 8.78 -14.48
C VAL A 183 -0.69 9.01 -14.57
N LEU A 184 -1.44 8.44 -13.64
CA LEU A 184 -2.91 8.48 -13.59
C LEU A 184 -3.43 9.58 -12.66
N ALA A 185 -2.80 9.76 -11.50
CA ALA A 185 -3.27 10.70 -10.48
C ALA A 185 -2.17 11.07 -9.50
N LEU A 186 -2.34 12.21 -8.81
CA LEU A 186 -1.48 12.67 -7.71
C LEU A 186 -2.29 12.73 -6.41
N SER A 187 -1.64 12.51 -5.26
CA SER A 187 -2.25 12.74 -3.93
C SER A 187 -1.99 14.14 -3.38
N ASP A 188 -2.61 14.47 -2.26
CA ASP A 188 -2.28 15.66 -1.48
C ASP A 188 -0.83 15.65 -0.95
N GLU A 189 -0.29 16.85 -0.71
CA GLU A 189 1.06 17.06 -0.19
C GLU A 189 1.20 16.58 1.26
N ALA A 190 2.34 15.97 1.58
CA ALA A 190 2.78 15.68 2.95
C ALA A 190 4.28 15.92 3.09
N VAL A 191 4.80 15.90 4.32
CA VAL A 191 6.22 16.16 4.61
C VAL A 191 7.01 14.84 4.55
N ASP A 192 8.14 14.85 3.86
CA ASP A 192 9.05 13.71 3.69
C ASP A 192 10.22 13.78 4.67
N ASP A 193 10.08 13.06 5.78
CA ASP A 193 11.03 13.11 6.89
C ASP A 193 12.11 12.00 6.85
N TYR A 194 12.26 11.25 5.76
CA TYR A 194 13.26 10.16 5.68
C TYR A 194 14.09 10.24 4.41
N VAL A 195 15.33 9.74 4.49
CA VAL A 195 16.22 9.53 3.35
C VAL A 195 16.68 8.10 3.29
N VAL A 196 16.46 7.46 2.15
CA VAL A 196 17.03 6.16 1.80
C VAL A 196 18.25 6.38 0.92
N THR A 197 19.42 5.99 1.41
CA THR A 197 20.68 5.99 0.67
C THR A 197 20.93 4.60 0.11
N PHE A 198 21.23 4.54 -1.18
CA PHE A 198 21.49 3.31 -1.92
C PHE A 198 22.98 3.11 -2.18
N THR A 199 23.42 1.87 -2.36
CA THR A 199 24.84 1.53 -2.64
C THR A 199 25.40 2.10 -3.93
N ASN A 200 24.54 2.63 -4.81
CA ASN A 200 24.97 3.37 -5.99
C ASN A 200 25.21 4.86 -5.68
N GLY A 201 25.05 5.31 -4.43
CA GLY A 201 25.20 6.68 -3.97
C GLY A 201 23.95 7.56 -4.14
N GLU A 202 22.86 7.03 -4.72
CA GLU A 202 21.60 7.78 -4.83
C GLU A 202 20.96 7.95 -3.45
N LYS A 203 20.29 9.09 -3.25
CA LYS A 203 19.53 9.40 -2.04
C LYS A 203 18.13 9.80 -2.43
N ILE A 204 17.14 9.07 -1.96
CA ILE A 204 15.73 9.38 -2.20
C ILE A 204 15.11 9.84 -0.88
N ARG A 205 14.50 11.03 -0.91
CA ARG A 205 13.72 11.58 0.20
C ARG A 205 12.29 11.08 0.08
N CYS A 206 11.77 10.52 1.15
CA CYS A 206 10.45 9.93 1.17
C CYS A 206 9.87 9.93 2.58
N HIS A 207 8.57 9.70 2.67
CA HIS A 207 7.89 9.55 3.95
C HIS A 207 8.21 8.19 4.62
N ALA A 208 7.94 8.10 5.93
CA ALA A 208 8.15 6.90 6.74
C ALA A 208 7.47 5.64 6.16
N ASN A 209 6.29 5.82 5.57
CA ASN A 209 5.44 4.73 5.07
C ASN A 209 5.61 4.50 3.56
N HIS A 210 6.61 5.13 2.95
CA HIS A 210 6.93 4.91 1.54
C HIS A 210 7.41 3.49 1.32
N GLU A 211 6.81 2.80 0.34
CA GLU A 211 7.03 1.38 0.09
C GLU A 211 8.19 1.13 -0.88
N TRP A 212 9.01 0.14 -0.54
CA TRP A 212 10.12 -0.35 -1.32
C TRP A 212 9.94 -1.84 -1.56
N THR A 213 9.83 -2.24 -2.83
CA THR A 213 10.03 -3.63 -3.21
C THR A 213 11.53 -3.93 -3.11
N VAL A 214 11.90 -4.93 -2.31
CA VAL A 214 13.28 -5.34 -2.05
C VAL A 214 13.43 -6.85 -2.02
N TYR A 215 14.46 -7.36 -2.69
CA TYR A 215 14.96 -8.71 -2.51
C TYR A 215 15.76 -8.81 -1.20
N SER A 216 15.29 -9.65 -0.27
CA SER A 216 15.99 -9.97 0.98
C SER A 216 16.98 -11.11 0.75
N ARG A 217 18.27 -10.86 0.96
CA ARG A 217 19.31 -11.90 0.85
C ARG A 217 19.19 -13.00 1.91
N ALA A 218 18.69 -12.66 3.09
CA ALA A 218 18.53 -13.63 4.17
C ALA A 218 17.39 -14.60 3.86
N ASP A 219 16.27 -14.07 3.38
CA ASP A 219 15.06 -14.85 3.12
C ASP A 219 15.02 -15.42 1.70
N LYS A 220 15.92 -14.96 0.81
CA LYS A 220 15.99 -15.28 -0.63
C LYS A 220 14.69 -15.04 -1.40
N GLN A 221 13.90 -14.05 -0.98
CA GLN A 221 12.62 -13.69 -1.59
C GLN A 221 12.48 -12.16 -1.71
N GLU A 222 11.65 -11.72 -2.65
CA GLU A 222 11.23 -10.32 -2.74
C GLU A 222 10.20 -10.00 -1.65
N LYS A 223 10.25 -8.77 -1.15
CA LYS A 223 9.42 -8.22 -0.09
C LYS A 223 9.13 -6.76 -0.35
N THR A 224 7.87 -6.35 -0.26
CA THR A 224 7.53 -4.92 -0.21
C THR A 224 7.47 -4.50 1.25
N VAL A 225 8.33 -3.55 1.63
CA VAL A 225 8.47 -3.05 3.00
C VAL A 225 8.46 -1.53 3.02
N GLU A 226 8.09 -0.93 4.14
CA GLU A 226 8.10 0.52 4.28
C GLU A 226 9.49 1.07 4.65
N THR A 227 9.70 2.37 4.44
CA THR A 227 10.97 3.04 4.76
C THR A 227 11.32 2.90 6.25
N LYS A 228 10.34 3.08 7.15
CA LYS A 228 10.58 2.94 8.60
C LYS A 228 10.87 1.51 9.05
N TRP A 229 10.41 0.51 8.31
CA TRP A 229 10.64 -0.91 8.64
C TRP A 229 12.14 -1.27 8.70
N PHE A 230 12.97 -0.53 7.93
CA PHE A 230 14.43 -0.65 7.95
C PHE A 230 15.07 -0.16 9.25
N LEU A 231 14.37 0.68 10.02
CA LEU A 231 14.84 1.27 11.28
C LEU A 231 14.25 0.59 12.51
N GLU A 232 13.20 -0.22 12.33
CA GLU A 232 12.54 -0.95 13.41
C GLU A 232 13.37 -2.13 13.92
N ASN A 233 13.12 -2.52 15.17
CA ASN A 233 13.72 -3.72 15.75
C ASN A 233 13.11 -4.99 15.15
N THR A 234 13.90 -6.06 15.08
CA THR A 234 13.40 -7.41 14.78
C THR A 234 12.52 -7.93 15.91
N ASN A 235 11.76 -9.00 15.67
CA ASN A 235 10.91 -9.66 16.69
C ASN A 235 11.66 -10.16 17.94
N ARG A 236 13.00 -10.12 17.93
CA ARG A 236 13.87 -10.45 19.08
C ARG A 236 14.39 -9.22 19.82
N GLY A 237 13.90 -8.02 19.50
CA GLY A 237 14.27 -6.76 20.14
C GLY A 237 15.62 -6.17 19.69
N THR A 238 16.28 -6.77 18.70
CA THR A 238 17.54 -6.25 18.14
C THR A 238 17.29 -5.35 16.93
N PRO A 239 18.06 -4.27 16.72
CA PRO A 239 17.95 -3.43 15.52
C PRO A 239 18.07 -4.28 14.25
N ARG A 240 17.19 -4.02 13.27
CA ARG A 240 17.25 -4.73 12.00
C ARG A 240 18.54 -4.34 11.29
N SER A 241 19.39 -5.34 11.06
CA SER A 241 20.62 -5.10 10.32
C SER A 241 20.31 -4.90 8.84
N LEU A 242 20.80 -3.80 8.26
CA LEU A 242 20.83 -3.62 6.81
C LEU A 242 21.93 -4.47 6.16
N THR A 243 22.78 -5.12 6.96
CA THR A 243 23.87 -5.98 6.53
C THR A 243 23.71 -7.41 7.06
N ALA A 244 24.02 -8.38 6.22
CA ALA A 244 24.18 -9.78 6.59
C ALA A 244 25.66 -10.16 6.37
N GLY A 245 26.46 -10.13 7.44
CA GLY A 245 27.92 -10.18 7.35
C GLY A 245 28.47 -8.94 6.64
N ASN A 246 29.37 -9.12 5.68
CA ASN A 246 29.99 -8.02 4.93
C ASN A 246 29.16 -7.54 3.71
N ARG A 247 27.86 -7.85 3.64
CA ARG A 247 27.02 -7.51 2.48
C ARG A 247 25.69 -6.89 2.90
N PHE A 248 25.22 -5.90 2.14
CA PHE A 248 23.89 -5.33 2.32
C PHE A 248 22.77 -6.32 1.96
N GLN A 249 21.77 -6.41 2.82
CA GLN A 249 20.74 -7.45 2.82
C GLN A 249 19.60 -7.16 1.84
N PHE A 250 19.15 -5.91 1.74
CA PHE A 250 17.94 -5.53 1.01
C PHE A 250 18.29 -4.88 -0.32
N GLN A 251 17.75 -5.42 -1.41
CA GLN A 251 18.11 -4.99 -2.77
C GLN A 251 16.90 -4.64 -3.62
N VAL A 252 16.83 -3.42 -4.16
CA VAL A 252 15.72 -3.01 -5.04
C VAL A 252 15.72 -3.81 -6.36
N PRO A 253 14.56 -3.86 -7.06
CA PRO A 253 14.44 -4.43 -8.40
C PRO A 253 15.52 -3.96 -9.36
N LYS A 254 15.81 -4.81 -10.33
CA LYS A 254 16.75 -4.45 -11.40
C LYS A 254 16.05 -3.51 -12.38
N THR A 255 16.80 -2.52 -12.83
CA THR A 255 16.38 -1.61 -13.89
C THR A 255 16.98 -2.08 -15.20
N ASN A 256 16.15 -2.39 -16.18
CA ASN A 256 16.56 -2.70 -17.55
C ASN A 256 16.83 -1.41 -18.34
N ALA A 257 17.30 -1.54 -19.59
CA ALA A 257 17.40 -0.38 -20.47
C ALA A 257 16.02 0.23 -20.73
N LEU A 258 15.94 1.55 -20.64
CA LEU A 258 14.70 2.30 -20.86
C LEU A 258 14.28 2.21 -22.34
N GLU A 259 13.00 2.11 -22.61
CA GLU A 259 12.42 2.05 -23.96
C GLU A 259 11.83 3.42 -24.31
N PHE A 260 12.48 4.12 -25.24
CA PHE A 260 11.97 5.36 -25.82
C PHE A 260 11.43 5.09 -27.23
N ASP A 261 10.47 5.91 -27.65
CA ASP A 261 10.01 5.92 -29.02
C ASP A 261 11.15 6.25 -30.00
N SER A 262 11.05 5.70 -31.21
CA SER A 262 12.00 6.01 -32.28
C SER A 262 11.88 7.48 -32.66
N ALA A 263 13.02 8.20 -32.66
CA ALA A 263 13.10 9.58 -33.11
C ALA A 263 13.93 9.68 -34.40
N ASP A 264 13.56 10.59 -35.30
CA ASP A 264 14.40 10.95 -36.43
C ASP A 264 15.60 11.78 -35.91
N LEU A 265 16.79 11.17 -35.94
CA LEU A 265 18.00 11.79 -35.42
C LEU A 265 18.69 12.62 -36.50
N PRO A 266 19.12 13.88 -36.20
CA PRO A 266 19.80 14.74 -37.18
C PRO A 266 21.13 14.20 -37.70
N MET A 267 21.74 13.26 -36.96
CA MET A 267 23.04 12.66 -37.27
C MET A 267 23.02 11.19 -36.89
N HIS A 268 23.80 10.35 -37.59
CA HIS A 268 23.89 8.94 -37.25
C HIS A 268 24.59 8.78 -35.87
N PRO A 269 24.00 8.05 -34.91
CA PRO A 269 24.48 8.00 -33.52
C PRO A 269 25.96 7.60 -33.38
N TYR A 270 26.37 6.53 -34.08
CA TYR A 270 27.78 6.09 -34.07
C TYR A 270 28.75 7.18 -34.54
N VAL A 271 28.37 7.95 -35.55
CA VAL A 271 29.21 8.98 -36.15
C VAL A 271 29.36 10.16 -35.19
N LEU A 272 28.27 10.55 -34.51
CA LEU A 272 28.33 11.53 -33.44
C LEU A 272 29.25 11.06 -32.31
N GLY A 273 29.11 9.81 -31.86
CA GLY A 273 29.93 9.24 -30.78
C GLY A 273 31.41 9.22 -31.11
N ALA A 274 31.77 8.78 -32.31
CA ALA A 274 33.15 8.78 -32.79
C ALA A 274 33.73 10.20 -32.89
N TRP A 275 32.92 11.18 -33.33
CA TRP A 275 33.36 12.58 -33.37
C TRP A 275 33.47 13.21 -31.97
N LEU A 276 32.57 12.89 -31.05
CA LEU A 276 32.63 13.40 -29.68
C LEU A 276 33.91 12.97 -28.97
N GLY A 277 34.39 11.74 -29.22
CA GLY A 277 35.72 11.32 -28.75
C GLY A 277 36.84 12.00 -29.53
N ASP A 278 37.23 11.39 -30.65
CA ASP A 278 38.43 11.74 -31.42
C ASP A 278 38.24 12.86 -32.47
N GLY A 279 37.07 13.48 -32.53
CA GLY A 279 36.80 14.58 -33.44
C GLY A 279 37.44 15.90 -33.02
N THR A 280 37.77 16.75 -34.00
CA THR A 280 38.29 18.09 -33.73
C THR A 280 37.20 18.99 -33.13
N LYS A 281 37.57 19.94 -32.27
CA LYS A 281 36.62 20.80 -31.55
C LYS A 281 35.71 21.64 -32.46
N ASN A 282 36.18 22.07 -33.64
CA ASN A 282 35.51 23.07 -34.48
C ASN A 282 35.32 22.64 -35.94
N SER A 283 35.55 21.37 -36.29
CA SER A 283 35.41 20.90 -37.67
C SER A 283 34.99 19.43 -37.77
N GLY A 284 34.46 19.03 -38.93
CA GLY A 284 34.09 17.64 -39.24
C GLY A 284 35.29 16.77 -39.60
N CYS A 285 36.26 16.68 -38.68
CA CYS A 285 37.47 15.87 -38.84
C CYS A 285 37.65 14.97 -37.62
N ILE A 286 38.19 13.78 -37.82
CA ILE A 286 38.52 12.80 -36.77
C ILE A 286 39.99 12.42 -36.88
N THR A 287 40.67 12.34 -35.73
CA THR A 287 42.09 12.00 -35.64
C THR A 287 42.23 10.59 -35.06
N HIS A 288 42.97 9.70 -35.73
CA HIS A 288 43.04 8.28 -35.34
C HIS A 288 44.39 7.63 -35.67
N ASP A 289 44.69 6.51 -35.03
CA ASP A 289 45.82 5.64 -35.41
C ASP A 289 45.46 4.81 -36.66
N LYS A 290 46.47 4.34 -37.40
CA LYS A 290 46.27 3.44 -38.55
C LYS A 290 45.48 2.18 -38.18
N LYS A 291 45.65 1.66 -36.96
CA LYS A 291 44.94 0.48 -36.46
C LYS A 291 43.46 0.72 -36.20
N ASP A 292 43.04 1.98 -36.09
CA ASP A 292 41.66 2.37 -35.82
C ASP A 292 40.86 2.70 -37.09
N GLN A 293 41.42 2.37 -38.27
CA GLN A 293 40.75 2.46 -39.57
C GLN A 293 39.31 1.88 -39.61
N PRO A 294 38.97 0.76 -38.93
CA PRO A 294 37.60 0.24 -38.91
C PRO A 294 36.54 1.24 -38.40
N VAL A 295 36.93 2.23 -37.59
CA VAL A 295 36.04 3.32 -37.14
C VAL A 295 35.64 4.19 -38.34
N ILE A 296 36.62 4.63 -39.14
CA ILE A 296 36.39 5.41 -40.35
C ILE A 296 35.60 4.61 -41.39
N ASP A 297 35.88 3.32 -41.54
CA ASP A 297 35.16 2.44 -42.46
C ASP A 297 33.68 2.28 -42.03
N LYS A 298 33.39 2.28 -40.72
CA LYS A 298 32.02 2.27 -40.21
C LYS A 298 31.32 3.60 -40.45
N ILE A 299 31.99 4.73 -40.23
CA ILE A 299 31.47 6.08 -40.55
C ILE A 299 31.12 6.20 -42.04
N THR A 300 31.99 5.69 -42.92
CA THR A 300 31.74 5.68 -44.37
C THR A 300 30.53 4.82 -44.73
N ARG A 301 30.36 3.65 -44.10
CA ARG A 301 29.16 2.80 -44.25
C ARG A 301 27.87 3.46 -43.76
N CYS A 302 27.96 4.39 -42.82
CA CYS A 302 26.84 5.22 -42.38
C CYS A 302 26.53 6.38 -43.36
N GLY A 303 27.22 6.48 -44.50
CA GLY A 303 26.97 7.47 -45.55
C GLY A 303 27.70 8.80 -45.37
N TYR A 304 28.88 8.81 -44.73
CA TYR A 304 29.74 9.98 -44.58
C TYR A 304 31.04 9.76 -45.33
N GLU A 305 31.17 10.39 -46.50
CA GLU A 305 32.31 10.19 -47.39
C GLU A 305 33.58 10.90 -46.90
N VAL A 306 34.71 10.21 -47.02
CA VAL A 306 36.03 10.78 -46.72
C VAL A 306 36.45 11.69 -47.87
N SER A 307 36.65 12.98 -47.57
CA SER A 307 37.08 13.98 -48.55
C SER A 307 38.60 14.01 -48.75
N SER A 308 39.36 13.89 -47.66
CA SER A 308 40.82 13.92 -47.65
C SER A 308 41.34 13.38 -46.31
N TRP A 309 42.61 12.99 -46.28
CA TRP A 309 43.30 12.61 -45.05
C TRP A 309 44.71 13.19 -45.04
N THR A 310 45.29 13.33 -43.85
CA THR A 310 46.67 13.78 -43.67
C THR A 310 47.31 12.96 -42.56
N VAL A 311 48.58 12.56 -42.74
CA VAL A 311 49.35 11.85 -41.72
C VAL A 311 50.38 12.78 -41.11
N HIS A 312 50.40 12.86 -39.78
CA HIS A 312 51.39 13.63 -39.06
C HIS A 312 52.77 12.98 -39.17
N LYS A 313 53.76 13.71 -39.70
CA LYS A 313 55.07 13.16 -40.10
C LYS A 313 55.84 12.49 -38.97
N GLN A 314 55.72 12.98 -37.74
CA GLN A 314 56.48 12.47 -36.59
C GLN A 314 55.74 11.39 -35.81
N THR A 315 54.42 11.53 -35.65
CA THR A 315 53.62 10.65 -34.78
C THR A 315 52.90 9.55 -35.55
N GLY A 316 52.81 9.65 -36.88
CA GLY A 316 52.09 8.68 -37.73
C GLY A 316 50.57 8.75 -37.62
N VAL A 317 50.03 9.69 -36.84
CA VAL A 317 48.60 9.85 -36.58
C VAL A 317 47.89 10.38 -37.84
N TYR A 318 46.76 9.76 -38.18
CA TYR A 318 45.90 10.15 -39.31
C TYR A 318 44.90 11.21 -38.86
N THR A 319 44.64 12.20 -39.71
CA THR A 319 43.51 13.13 -39.58
C THR A 319 42.66 13.02 -40.82
N THR A 320 41.47 12.48 -40.66
CA THR A 320 40.51 12.21 -41.74
C THR A 320 39.42 13.28 -41.75
N ARG A 321 39.17 13.89 -42.91
CA ARG A 321 38.24 15.02 -43.08
C ARG A 321 36.99 14.61 -43.84
N PHE A 322 35.84 15.08 -43.38
CA PHE A 322 34.52 14.88 -43.99
C PHE A 322 33.96 16.21 -44.52
N SER A 323 34.73 16.87 -45.40
CA SER A 323 34.42 18.17 -46.02
C SER A 323 33.39 18.05 -47.14
N GLY A 324 32.85 19.19 -47.59
CA GLY A 324 31.88 19.23 -48.68
C GLY A 324 32.52 18.97 -50.06
N PRO A 325 31.69 18.86 -51.11
CA PRO A 325 32.12 18.47 -52.46
C PRO A 325 33.03 19.50 -53.16
N ARG A 326 33.17 20.70 -52.59
CA ARG A 326 34.02 21.78 -53.10
C ARG A 326 34.81 22.43 -51.95
N PRO A 327 35.98 23.05 -52.23
CA PRO A 327 36.69 23.85 -51.24
C PRO A 327 35.76 24.91 -50.62
N ASN A 328 35.89 25.15 -49.32
CA ASN A 328 35.06 26.09 -48.54
C ASN A 328 33.55 25.76 -48.45
N VAL A 329 33.10 24.60 -48.92
CA VAL A 329 31.73 24.12 -48.71
C VAL A 329 31.70 23.17 -47.51
N ALA A 330 30.82 23.45 -46.55
CA ALA A 330 30.61 22.57 -45.41
C ALA A 330 30.07 21.19 -45.83
N GLY A 331 30.74 20.13 -45.39
CA GLY A 331 30.29 18.75 -45.59
C GLY A 331 29.08 18.41 -44.72
N ARG A 332 28.45 17.27 -45.00
CA ARG A 332 27.28 16.75 -44.26
C ARG A 332 27.53 16.74 -42.74
N MET A 333 28.64 16.10 -42.32
CA MET A 333 29.03 16.00 -40.92
C MET A 333 29.11 17.38 -40.24
N PHE A 334 29.75 18.37 -40.88
CA PHE A 334 29.89 19.70 -40.29
C PHE A 334 28.53 20.39 -40.11
N LYS A 335 27.62 20.26 -41.08
CA LYS A 335 26.29 20.87 -41.00
C LYS A 335 25.47 20.29 -39.85
N GLU A 336 25.45 18.96 -39.72
CA GLU A 336 24.73 18.26 -38.65
C GLU A 336 25.33 18.55 -37.27
N LEU A 337 26.67 18.58 -37.15
CA LEU A 337 27.35 18.96 -35.90
C LEU A 337 27.04 20.41 -35.48
N LYS A 338 26.91 21.31 -36.46
CA LYS A 338 26.54 22.71 -36.22
C LYS A 338 25.08 22.80 -35.77
N GLU A 339 24.18 22.06 -36.41
CA GLU A 339 22.76 21.99 -36.03
C GLU A 339 22.57 21.44 -34.61
N LEU A 340 23.33 20.42 -34.23
CA LEU A 340 23.34 19.85 -32.88
C LEU A 340 24.02 20.73 -31.83
N ASN A 341 24.60 21.87 -32.21
CA ASN A 341 25.33 22.78 -31.32
C ASN A 341 26.47 22.10 -30.51
N VAL A 342 27.12 21.10 -31.10
CA VAL A 342 28.23 20.36 -30.46
C VAL A 342 29.62 20.88 -30.85
N LEU A 343 29.70 21.70 -31.90
CA LEU A 343 30.93 22.39 -32.27
C LEU A 343 31.34 23.39 -31.18
N ASN A 344 32.59 23.32 -30.75
CA ASN A 344 33.15 24.06 -29.62
C ASN A 344 32.53 23.78 -28.24
N ASN A 345 31.55 22.88 -28.16
CA ASN A 345 30.78 22.56 -26.98
C ASN A 345 30.43 21.06 -27.00
N LYS A 346 31.44 20.18 -26.83
CA LYS A 346 31.23 18.73 -26.94
C LYS A 346 30.35 18.24 -25.79
N HIS A 347 29.12 17.87 -26.11
CA HIS A 347 28.17 17.25 -25.20
C HIS A 347 27.30 16.26 -25.98
N ILE A 348 26.59 15.37 -25.27
CA ILE A 348 25.59 14.51 -25.88
C ILE A 348 24.26 15.26 -25.87
N PRO A 349 23.65 15.57 -27.04
CA PRO A 349 22.35 16.23 -27.08
C PRO A 349 21.24 15.33 -26.51
N GLU A 350 20.24 15.93 -25.86
CA GLU A 350 19.18 15.18 -25.15
C GLU A 350 18.40 14.22 -26.05
N VAL A 351 18.16 14.62 -27.31
CA VAL A 351 17.53 13.78 -28.34
C VAL A 351 18.23 12.43 -28.53
N PHE A 352 19.56 12.36 -28.34
CA PHE A 352 20.30 11.10 -28.40
C PHE A 352 20.24 10.30 -27.10
N LEU A 353 20.11 10.96 -25.94
CA LEU A 353 19.93 10.30 -24.64
C LEU A 353 18.56 9.63 -24.51
N ARG A 354 17.59 10.08 -25.31
CA ARG A 354 16.21 9.58 -25.39
C ARG A 354 15.91 8.87 -26.72
N ALA A 355 16.95 8.50 -27.48
CA ALA A 355 16.77 7.76 -28.72
C ALA A 355 16.45 6.28 -28.46
N SER A 356 16.14 5.55 -29.54
CA SER A 356 15.91 4.11 -29.48
C SER A 356 17.07 3.37 -28.80
N LEU A 357 16.80 2.20 -28.22
CA LEU A 357 17.84 1.37 -27.58
C LEU A 357 19.03 1.11 -28.52
N LYS A 358 18.73 0.83 -29.79
CA LYS A 358 19.74 0.56 -30.83
C LYS A 358 20.61 1.79 -31.08
N ASP A 359 20.00 2.97 -31.20
CA ASP A 359 20.71 4.21 -31.50
C ASP A 359 21.61 4.65 -30.34
N ARG A 360 21.14 4.48 -29.10
CA ARG A 360 21.95 4.73 -27.90
C ARG A 360 23.15 3.80 -27.80
N LEU A 361 22.98 2.52 -28.15
CA LEU A 361 24.10 1.57 -28.22
C LEU A 361 25.09 1.92 -29.33
N GLU A 362 24.62 2.39 -30.49
CA GLU A 362 25.47 2.86 -31.58
C GLU A 362 26.25 4.13 -31.18
N LEU A 363 25.62 5.09 -30.51
CA LEU A 363 26.29 6.27 -29.96
C LEU A 363 27.40 5.88 -28.98
N LEU A 364 27.07 5.00 -28.03
CA LEU A 364 28.04 4.50 -27.05
C LEU A 364 29.18 3.73 -27.73
N ALA A 365 28.89 2.97 -28.79
CA ALA A 365 29.92 2.27 -29.54
C ALA A 365 30.95 3.23 -30.17
N GLY A 366 30.51 4.37 -30.73
CA GLY A 366 31.40 5.39 -31.27
C GLY A 366 32.31 6.01 -30.20
N LEU A 367 31.75 6.33 -29.03
CA LEU A 367 32.49 6.84 -27.86
C LEU A 367 33.51 5.81 -27.35
N ILE A 368 33.17 4.51 -27.36
CA ILE A 368 34.05 3.45 -26.84
C ILE A 368 35.16 3.06 -27.82
N ASP A 369 34.89 3.08 -29.13
CA ASP A 369 35.90 2.81 -30.15
C ASP A 369 37.02 3.86 -30.14
N THR A 370 36.69 5.11 -29.80
CA THR A 370 37.60 6.25 -29.75
C THR A 370 38.25 6.37 -28.36
N ASP A 371 37.68 7.20 -27.49
CA ASP A 371 38.20 7.51 -26.14
C ASP A 371 37.88 6.44 -25.07
N GLY A 372 37.30 5.32 -25.47
CA GLY A 372 37.00 4.20 -24.59
C GLY A 372 38.17 3.24 -24.38
N HIS A 373 38.10 2.41 -23.36
CA HIS A 373 39.00 1.29 -23.12
C HIS A 373 38.23 0.11 -22.52
N THR A 374 38.45 -1.09 -23.05
CA THR A 374 37.87 -2.35 -22.54
C THR A 374 38.98 -3.18 -21.92
N ASP A 375 38.84 -3.55 -20.65
CA ASP A 375 39.81 -4.42 -19.98
C ASP A 375 39.56 -5.91 -20.27
N LYS A 376 40.50 -6.77 -19.84
CA LYS A 376 40.39 -8.23 -19.96
C LYS A 376 39.13 -8.83 -19.32
N ASN A 377 38.51 -8.09 -18.42
CA ASN A 377 37.32 -8.51 -17.69
C ASN A 377 36.02 -8.01 -18.34
N SER A 378 36.11 -7.36 -19.51
CA SER A 378 35.02 -6.67 -20.22
C SER A 378 34.44 -5.46 -19.47
N ARG A 379 35.18 -4.87 -18.52
CA ARG A 379 34.83 -3.56 -17.96
C ARG A 379 35.27 -2.47 -18.91
N MET A 380 34.37 -1.55 -19.20
CA MET A 380 34.63 -0.42 -20.08
C MET A 380 34.86 0.86 -19.28
N ARG A 381 35.75 1.71 -19.80
CA ARG A 381 36.02 3.05 -19.27
C ARG A 381 36.06 4.03 -20.43
N PHE A 382 35.37 5.14 -20.30
CA PHE A 382 35.47 6.29 -21.19
C PHE A 382 36.20 7.41 -20.45
N THR A 383 37.20 8.04 -21.07
CA THR A 383 38.02 9.06 -20.43
C THR A 383 37.92 10.37 -21.20
N THR A 384 37.63 11.48 -20.53
CA THR A 384 37.60 12.80 -21.17
C THR A 384 37.95 13.92 -20.19
N ALA A 385 38.51 15.01 -20.69
CA ALA A 385 38.71 16.24 -19.91
C ALA A 385 37.45 17.14 -19.89
N ASP A 386 36.43 16.82 -20.68
CA ASP A 386 35.20 17.59 -20.81
C ASP A 386 34.12 17.05 -19.85
N LYS A 387 33.78 17.83 -18.82
CA LYS A 387 32.82 17.44 -17.78
C LYS A 387 31.39 17.27 -18.31
N PRO A 388 30.82 18.21 -19.09
CA PRO A 388 29.56 18.00 -19.82
C PRO A 388 29.51 16.69 -20.60
N LEU A 389 30.56 16.37 -21.37
CA LEU A 389 30.60 15.11 -22.12
C LEU A 389 30.63 13.90 -21.19
N ALA A 390 31.44 13.92 -20.12
CA ALA A 390 31.50 12.83 -19.14
C ALA A 390 30.13 12.58 -18.48
N ASN A 391 29.41 13.64 -18.09
CA ASN A 391 28.05 13.53 -17.55
C ASN A 391 27.07 12.97 -18.60
N GLY A 392 27.18 13.40 -19.86
CA GLY A 392 26.38 12.83 -20.95
C GLY A 392 26.61 11.32 -21.13
N VAL A 393 27.87 10.86 -21.06
CA VAL A 393 28.18 9.41 -21.12
C VAL A 393 27.63 8.68 -19.89
N LEU A 394 27.69 9.30 -18.71
CA LEU A 394 27.10 8.75 -17.48
C LEU A 394 25.58 8.56 -17.64
N ASP A 395 24.87 9.56 -18.16
CA ASP A 395 23.43 9.51 -18.39
C ASP A 395 23.07 8.49 -19.49
N LEU A 396 23.81 8.47 -20.60
CA LEU A 396 23.64 7.49 -21.68
C LEU A 396 23.74 6.06 -21.14
N CYS A 397 24.80 5.76 -20.38
CA CYS A 397 24.98 4.44 -19.77
C CYS A 397 23.87 4.12 -18.75
N THR A 398 23.39 5.11 -18.00
CA THR A 398 22.32 4.93 -17.01
C THR A 398 20.99 4.57 -17.69
N THR A 399 20.63 5.26 -18.77
CA THR A 399 19.40 4.95 -19.54
C THR A 399 19.49 3.61 -20.28
N LEU A 400 20.70 3.10 -20.56
CA LEU A 400 20.93 1.76 -21.10
C LEU A 400 20.82 0.65 -20.02
N GLY A 401 20.46 0.98 -18.79
CA GLY A 401 20.36 0.03 -17.68
C GLY A 401 21.72 -0.44 -17.16
N PHE A 402 22.83 0.19 -17.59
CA PHE A 402 24.14 -0.08 -17.02
C PHE A 402 24.31 0.61 -15.67
N LYS A 403 25.39 0.27 -14.97
CA LYS A 403 25.73 0.85 -13.66
C LYS A 403 27.02 1.65 -13.76
N PRO A 404 26.97 2.84 -14.37
CA PRO A 404 28.15 3.65 -14.53
C PRO A 404 28.49 4.38 -13.23
N TYR A 405 29.77 4.69 -13.08
CA TYR A 405 30.27 5.64 -12.09
C TYR A 405 31.19 6.63 -12.81
N ILE A 406 31.33 7.82 -12.24
CA ILE A 406 32.25 8.85 -12.71
C ILE A 406 33.28 9.13 -11.62
N GLU A 407 34.54 9.21 -12.00
CA GLU A 407 35.66 9.55 -11.12
C GLU A 407 36.41 10.74 -11.70
N GLU A 408 36.62 11.79 -10.90
CA GLU A 408 37.48 12.91 -11.26
C GLU A 408 38.91 12.62 -10.81
N ILE A 409 39.83 12.57 -11.76
CA ILE A 409 41.24 12.24 -11.53
C ILE A 409 42.10 13.49 -11.74
N GLN A 410 42.85 13.85 -10.70
CA GLN A 410 43.84 14.91 -10.78
C GLN A 410 45.03 14.45 -11.63
N PRO A 411 45.61 15.35 -12.45
CA PRO A 411 46.66 14.97 -13.36
C PRO A 411 47.90 14.48 -12.60
N LYS A 412 48.41 13.32 -13.01
CA LYS A 412 49.65 12.73 -12.51
C LYS A 412 50.70 12.74 -13.62
N LEU A 413 51.97 12.70 -13.24
CA LEU A 413 53.07 12.52 -14.19
C LEU A 413 52.85 11.20 -14.95
N SER A 414 52.70 11.27 -16.27
CA SER A 414 52.50 10.07 -17.07
C SER A 414 53.77 9.22 -17.13
N THR A 415 53.65 7.95 -17.52
CA THR A 415 54.79 7.06 -17.80
C THR A 415 55.69 7.56 -18.94
N SER A 416 55.21 8.53 -19.72
CA SER A 416 55.97 9.24 -20.75
C SER A 416 56.56 10.56 -20.25
N CYS A 417 56.58 10.79 -18.93
CA CYS A 417 57.05 12.01 -18.27
C CYS A 417 56.28 13.29 -18.66
N ILE A 418 55.05 13.15 -19.17
CA ILE A 418 54.19 14.30 -19.52
C ILE A 418 53.33 14.62 -18.29
N GLN A 419 53.47 15.84 -17.77
CA GLN A 419 52.64 16.35 -16.67
C GLN A 419 51.32 16.87 -17.23
N GLY A 420 50.21 16.22 -16.91
CA GLY A 420 48.88 16.75 -17.21
C GLY A 420 48.63 18.06 -16.46
N THR A 421 47.90 18.99 -17.09
CA THR A 421 47.61 20.32 -16.52
C THR A 421 46.16 20.49 -16.07
N LYS A 422 45.26 19.59 -16.48
CA LYS A 422 43.83 19.64 -16.17
C LYS A 422 43.35 18.33 -15.54
N PRO A 423 42.38 18.38 -14.61
CA PRO A 423 41.68 17.19 -14.16
C PRO A 423 40.93 16.56 -15.33
N TYR A 424 40.78 15.24 -15.29
CA TYR A 424 40.02 14.48 -16.28
C TYR A 424 39.05 13.53 -15.60
N PHE A 425 38.00 13.15 -16.31
CA PHE A 425 36.90 12.34 -15.82
C PHE A 425 36.95 10.96 -16.46
N VAL A 426 36.79 9.93 -15.63
CA VAL A 426 36.68 8.54 -16.09
C VAL A 426 35.28 8.03 -15.78
N VAL A 427 34.52 7.72 -16.82
CA VAL A 427 33.22 7.05 -16.71
C VAL A 427 33.43 5.56 -16.89
N GLY A 428 33.31 4.79 -15.81
CA GLY A 428 33.47 3.35 -15.84
C GLY A 428 32.15 2.61 -15.67
N PHE A 429 31.95 1.54 -16.44
CA PHE A 429 30.75 0.70 -16.35
C PHE A 429 31.04 -0.72 -16.81
N ASN A 430 30.18 -1.66 -16.41
CA ASN A 430 30.19 -3.01 -16.94
C ASN A 430 28.94 -3.21 -17.80
N PRO A 431 29.09 -3.42 -19.12
CA PRO A 431 27.97 -3.62 -20.01
C PRO A 431 27.29 -4.96 -19.75
N THR A 432 25.96 -4.97 -19.77
CA THR A 432 25.11 -6.16 -19.62
C THR A 432 24.52 -6.63 -20.96
N MET A 433 24.76 -5.88 -22.04
CA MET A 433 24.36 -6.20 -23.41
C MET A 433 25.49 -5.89 -24.40
N VAL A 434 25.38 -6.44 -25.61
CA VAL A 434 26.39 -6.24 -26.67
C VAL A 434 26.38 -4.79 -27.12
N ILE A 435 27.57 -4.17 -27.16
CA ILE A 435 27.77 -2.85 -27.76
C ILE A 435 28.37 -3.05 -29.16
N PRO A 436 27.79 -2.48 -30.23
CA PRO A 436 28.17 -2.72 -31.62
C PRO A 436 29.46 -1.98 -32.03
N VAL A 437 30.54 -2.15 -31.27
CA VAL A 437 31.86 -1.55 -31.54
C VAL A 437 32.45 -2.05 -32.87
N ALA A 438 33.09 -1.15 -33.61
CA ALA A 438 33.79 -1.44 -34.85
C ALA A 438 35.13 -2.15 -34.59
N LEU A 439 35.83 -1.77 -33.52
CA LEU A 439 37.14 -2.33 -33.20
C LEU A 439 36.98 -3.68 -32.48
N SER A 440 37.49 -4.75 -33.10
CA SER A 440 37.45 -6.10 -32.53
C SER A 440 38.08 -6.17 -31.14
N ARG A 441 39.17 -5.43 -30.90
CA ARG A 441 39.85 -5.33 -29.60
C ARG A 441 39.02 -4.71 -28.46
N LYS A 442 37.96 -3.97 -28.78
CA LYS A 442 37.07 -3.32 -27.80
C LYS A 442 35.84 -4.16 -27.47
N ARG A 443 35.61 -5.26 -28.22
CA ARG A 443 34.44 -6.12 -28.05
C ARG A 443 34.41 -6.77 -26.68
N ILE A 444 33.21 -6.85 -26.13
CA ILE A 444 32.92 -7.56 -24.89
C ILE A 444 33.06 -9.06 -25.16
N THR A 445 33.80 -9.75 -24.30
CA THR A 445 33.97 -11.21 -24.37
C THR A 445 33.13 -11.95 -23.35
N ARG A 446 32.66 -11.25 -22.30
CA ARG A 446 31.83 -11.82 -21.24
C ARG A 446 30.95 -10.77 -20.58
N PHE A 447 29.76 -11.19 -20.14
CA PHE A 447 28.89 -10.35 -19.34
C PHE A 447 29.17 -10.52 -17.84
N PRO A 448 29.15 -9.42 -17.06
CA PRO A 448 29.24 -9.51 -15.61
C PRO A 448 27.98 -10.14 -15.03
N THR A 449 28.07 -10.72 -13.83
CA THR A 449 26.87 -11.02 -13.05
C THR A 449 26.21 -9.70 -12.66
N GLU A 450 24.98 -9.49 -13.11
CA GLU A 450 24.19 -8.32 -12.76
C GLU A 450 23.93 -8.25 -11.25
N ARG A 451 24.45 -7.21 -10.61
CA ARG A 451 24.23 -6.95 -9.19
C ARG A 451 23.03 -6.04 -9.03
N ARG A 452 22.09 -6.36 -8.12
CA ARG A 452 21.02 -5.42 -7.70
C ARG A 452 21.63 -4.25 -6.90
N VAL A 453 20.97 -3.09 -6.92
CA VAL A 453 21.32 -1.97 -6.02
C VAL A 453 20.78 -2.32 -4.64
N SER A 454 21.59 -2.15 -3.59
CA SER A 454 21.15 -2.39 -2.22
C SER A 454 20.84 -1.09 -1.49
N ILE A 455 19.98 -1.18 -0.48
CA ILE A 455 19.81 -0.10 0.51
C ILE A 455 21.03 -0.14 1.43
N GLU A 456 21.74 0.98 1.49
CA GLU A 456 22.94 1.15 2.30
C GLU A 456 22.60 1.71 3.68
N LYS A 457 21.74 2.73 3.72
CA LYS A 457 21.41 3.46 4.93
C LYS A 457 20.01 4.06 4.83
N VAL A 458 19.29 4.10 5.94
CA VAL A 458 18.01 4.83 6.08
C VAL A 458 18.17 5.80 7.23
N GLU A 459 17.73 7.05 7.06
CA GLU A 459 17.91 8.12 8.05
C GLU A 459 16.63 8.94 8.20
N TYR A 460 16.34 9.38 9.43
CA TYR A 460 15.30 10.36 9.71
C TYR A 460 15.86 11.79 9.58
N LEU A 461 15.13 12.68 8.93
CA LEU A 461 15.44 14.09 8.71
C LEU A 461 14.28 14.96 9.23
N PRO A 462 14.42 15.62 10.40
CA PRO A 462 13.35 16.36 11.06
C PRO A 462 12.88 17.65 10.35
N ASN A 463 13.56 18.09 9.29
CA ASN A 463 13.16 19.23 8.44
C ASN A 463 12.84 18.71 7.03
N GLY A 464 11.85 17.83 6.93
CA GLY A 464 11.46 17.17 5.70
C GLY A 464 10.97 18.14 4.63
N GLU A 465 11.10 17.73 3.37
CA GLU A 465 10.62 18.47 2.20
C GLU A 465 9.17 18.07 1.90
N LYS A 466 8.38 18.93 1.26
CA LYS A 466 7.05 18.52 0.80
C LYS A 466 7.17 17.54 -0.38
N GLY A 467 6.28 16.55 -0.39
CA GLY A 467 6.14 15.56 -1.45
C GLY A 467 4.70 15.10 -1.61
N HIS A 468 4.40 14.40 -2.70
CA HIS A 468 3.10 13.75 -2.93
C HIS A 468 3.29 12.31 -3.44
N CYS A 469 2.23 11.52 -3.48
CA CYS A 469 2.20 10.24 -4.17
C CYS A 469 1.80 10.42 -5.63
N ILE A 470 2.27 9.53 -6.50
CA ILE A 470 1.68 9.34 -7.84
C ILE A 470 1.09 7.94 -7.97
N GLN A 471 -0.04 7.85 -8.69
CA GLN A 471 -0.58 6.59 -9.18
C GLN A 471 -0.09 6.39 -10.62
N VAL A 472 0.49 5.23 -10.91
CA VAL A 472 0.98 4.85 -12.24
C VAL A 472 0.18 3.70 -12.81
N ASP A 473 0.12 3.62 -14.13
CA ASP A 473 -0.52 2.53 -14.86
C ASP A 473 0.39 1.29 -14.98
N SER A 474 0.96 0.85 -13.86
CA SER A 474 1.70 -0.42 -13.76
C SER A 474 0.93 -1.41 -12.86
N PRO A 475 0.77 -2.69 -13.26
CA PRO A 475 0.06 -3.71 -12.47
C PRO A 475 0.68 -4.00 -11.10
N ASP A 476 1.98 -3.78 -10.96
CA ASP A 476 2.75 -3.91 -9.71
C ASP A 476 3.00 -2.57 -9.02
N GLY A 477 2.48 -1.47 -9.58
CA GLY A 477 2.66 -0.13 -9.04
C GLY A 477 4.09 0.42 -9.08
N LEU A 478 5.02 -0.26 -9.76
CA LEU A 478 6.42 0.14 -9.77
C LEU A 478 6.71 1.27 -10.78
N TYR A 479 7.59 2.19 -10.38
CA TYR A 479 8.17 3.20 -11.27
C TYR A 479 9.58 3.62 -10.82
N LEU A 480 10.30 4.34 -11.66
CA LEU A 480 11.70 4.74 -11.46
C LEU A 480 11.81 6.21 -11.06
N VAL A 481 12.63 6.49 -10.04
CA VAL A 481 12.91 7.83 -9.52
C VAL A 481 14.40 8.03 -9.25
N GLY A 482 14.82 9.29 -9.13
CA GLY A 482 16.21 9.69 -8.95
C GLY A 482 17.03 9.64 -10.25
N LYS A 483 18.19 10.29 -10.23
CA LYS A 483 19.10 10.36 -11.39
C LYS A 483 19.67 8.99 -11.77
N LYS A 484 19.71 8.06 -10.83
CA LYS A 484 20.19 6.68 -11.03
C LYS A 484 19.08 5.64 -11.19
N LEU A 485 17.85 6.08 -11.44
CA LEU A 485 16.71 5.23 -11.82
C LEU A 485 16.44 4.10 -10.80
N VAL A 486 16.14 4.49 -9.56
CA VAL A 486 15.80 3.60 -8.45
C VAL A 486 14.31 3.25 -8.49
N ALA A 487 13.99 1.96 -8.38
CA ALA A 487 12.62 1.46 -8.37
C ALA A 487 11.87 1.76 -7.06
N THR A 488 10.59 2.13 -7.17
CA THR A 488 9.67 2.47 -6.05
C THR A 488 8.20 2.11 -6.38
N HIS A 489 7.23 2.17 -5.43
CA HIS A 489 5.93 1.46 -5.47
C HIS A 489 4.67 2.31 -5.10
N ASN A 490 3.45 1.96 -5.59
CA ASN A 490 2.11 2.51 -5.22
C ASN A 490 0.98 1.42 -5.03
N SER A 491 -0.27 1.71 -4.57
CA SER A 491 -1.26 0.69 -4.04
C SER A 491 -2.59 0.44 -4.81
N GLU A 492 -3.13 -0.81 -4.89
CA GLU A 492 -4.19 -1.20 -5.90
C GLU A 492 -5.35 -2.22 -5.62
N LEU A 493 -5.58 -2.85 -4.45
CA LEU A 493 -6.34 -4.14 -4.45
C LEU A 493 -7.87 -4.19 -4.71
N ALA A 494 -8.71 -3.57 -3.87
CA ALA A 494 -10.12 -3.99 -3.78
C ALA A 494 -10.99 -3.58 -4.98
N SER A 495 -10.81 -2.36 -5.49
CA SER A 495 -11.68 -1.76 -6.51
C SER A 495 -11.30 -2.17 -7.95
N LYS A 496 -10.15 -2.83 -8.13
CA LYS A 496 -9.55 -3.09 -9.45
C LYS A 496 -9.53 -4.57 -9.86
N THR A 497 -9.20 -5.50 -8.95
CA THR A 497 -9.04 -6.93 -9.33
C THR A 497 -10.26 -7.80 -9.03
N PHE A 498 -11.05 -7.47 -7.99
CA PHE A 498 -12.24 -8.23 -7.62
C PHE A 498 -13.32 -8.28 -8.72
N PRO A 499 -13.69 -7.16 -9.39
CA PRO A 499 -14.71 -7.21 -10.44
C PRO A 499 -14.32 -8.11 -11.62
N ALA A 500 -13.04 -8.08 -12.02
CA ALA A 500 -12.52 -8.91 -13.09
C ALA A 500 -12.65 -10.40 -12.77
N TRP A 501 -12.34 -10.78 -11.52
CA TRP A 501 -12.47 -12.14 -11.03
C TRP A 501 -13.94 -12.61 -10.99
N HIS A 502 -14.86 -11.77 -10.50
CA HIS A 502 -16.28 -12.09 -10.46
C HIS A 502 -16.87 -12.30 -11.86
N LEU A 503 -16.61 -11.38 -12.79
CA LEU A 503 -17.07 -11.47 -14.19
C LEU A 503 -16.48 -12.68 -14.93
N GLY A 504 -15.31 -13.15 -14.52
CA GLY A 504 -14.70 -14.38 -15.05
C GLY A 504 -15.50 -15.64 -14.68
N ARG A 505 -16.09 -15.64 -13.47
CA ARG A 505 -16.95 -16.72 -12.97
C ARG A 505 -18.39 -16.57 -13.49
N MET A 506 -18.88 -15.33 -13.55
CA MET A 506 -20.26 -14.98 -13.89
C MET A 506 -20.29 -13.95 -15.02
N PRO A 507 -20.08 -14.39 -16.28
CA PRO A 507 -20.01 -13.47 -17.42
C PRO A 507 -21.31 -12.72 -17.69
N LYS A 508 -22.46 -13.19 -17.20
CA LYS A 508 -23.78 -12.54 -17.38
C LYS A 508 -24.08 -11.47 -16.33
N HIS A 509 -23.25 -11.36 -15.29
CA HIS A 509 -23.49 -10.39 -14.22
C HIS A 509 -23.06 -8.99 -14.65
N GLU A 510 -23.72 -8.00 -14.07
CA GLU A 510 -23.46 -6.59 -14.30
C GLU A 510 -22.87 -5.98 -13.02
N VAL A 511 -21.80 -5.21 -13.17
CA VAL A 511 -21.13 -4.51 -12.07
C VAL A 511 -21.28 -3.01 -12.28
N ILE A 512 -21.76 -2.29 -11.28
CA ILE A 512 -21.68 -0.83 -11.20
C ILE A 512 -20.61 -0.50 -10.17
N ALA A 513 -19.64 0.34 -10.51
CA ALA A 513 -18.66 0.86 -9.57
C ALA A 513 -18.74 2.39 -9.53
N SER A 514 -18.82 2.92 -8.31
CA SER A 514 -18.92 4.35 -8.08
C SER A 514 -17.93 4.84 -7.03
N SER A 515 -17.41 6.04 -7.25
CA SER A 515 -16.51 6.73 -6.33
C SER A 515 -16.85 8.22 -6.30
N TYR A 516 -16.33 8.98 -5.33
CA TYR A 516 -16.61 10.43 -5.24
C TYR A 516 -16.29 11.18 -6.55
N ALA A 517 -15.26 10.74 -7.30
CA ALA A 517 -14.88 11.29 -8.60
C ALA A 517 -15.18 10.32 -9.75
N SER A 518 -15.73 10.83 -10.85
CA SER A 518 -16.03 10.02 -12.03
C SER A 518 -14.77 9.48 -12.70
N ASP A 519 -13.68 10.24 -12.73
CA ASP A 519 -12.41 9.81 -13.33
C ASP A 519 -11.79 8.63 -12.57
N LEU A 520 -11.89 8.64 -11.23
CA LEU A 520 -11.41 7.55 -10.40
C LEU A 520 -12.17 6.23 -10.67
N ALA A 521 -13.49 6.32 -10.84
CA ALA A 521 -14.30 5.17 -11.24
C ALA A 521 -13.93 4.67 -12.65
N MET A 522 -13.67 5.58 -13.59
CA MET A 522 -13.23 5.23 -14.95
C MET A 522 -11.87 4.54 -14.97
N ASP A 523 -10.94 4.92 -14.10
CA ASP A 523 -9.64 4.25 -13.97
C ASP A 523 -9.78 2.80 -13.49
N PHE A 524 -10.69 2.54 -12.55
CA PHE A 524 -11.02 1.17 -12.15
C PHE A 524 -11.55 0.37 -13.34
N SER A 525 -12.47 0.96 -14.12
CA SER A 525 -13.00 0.33 -15.33
C SER A 525 -11.91 -0.01 -16.35
N ARG A 526 -10.98 0.93 -16.63
CA ARG A 526 -9.85 0.70 -17.54
C ARG A 526 -9.01 -0.50 -17.10
N LYS A 527 -8.69 -0.59 -15.81
CA LYS A 527 -7.89 -1.69 -15.24
C LYS A 527 -8.61 -3.03 -15.28
N VAL A 528 -9.88 -3.07 -14.86
CA VAL A 528 -10.71 -4.30 -14.94
C VAL A 528 -10.79 -4.77 -16.40
N ARG A 529 -11.02 -3.86 -17.35
CA ARG A 529 -11.05 -4.16 -18.78
C ARG A 529 -9.70 -4.67 -19.29
N GLY A 530 -8.59 -4.07 -18.85
CA GLY A 530 -7.23 -4.49 -19.16
C GLY A 530 -6.97 -5.94 -18.72
N ILE A 531 -7.38 -6.32 -17.51
CA ILE A 531 -7.29 -7.69 -17.01
C ILE A 531 -8.09 -8.65 -17.90
N LEU A 532 -9.32 -8.30 -18.30
CA LEU A 532 -10.13 -9.14 -19.18
C LEU A 532 -9.57 -9.28 -20.61
N ALA A 533 -8.83 -8.27 -21.08
CA ALA A 533 -8.17 -8.27 -22.38
C ALA A 533 -6.87 -9.10 -22.38
N ASP A 534 -6.30 -9.38 -21.21
CA ASP A 534 -5.05 -10.14 -21.09
C ASP A 534 -5.23 -11.60 -21.58
N PRO A 535 -4.31 -12.12 -22.42
CA PRO A 535 -4.36 -13.51 -22.88
C PRO A 535 -4.41 -14.56 -21.76
N ASP A 536 -3.77 -14.31 -20.62
CA ASP A 536 -3.80 -15.20 -19.45
C ASP A 536 -5.17 -15.26 -18.79
N TYR A 537 -5.95 -14.18 -18.85
CA TYR A 537 -7.34 -14.20 -18.39
C TYR A 537 -8.17 -15.21 -19.16
N GLY A 538 -7.97 -15.27 -20.48
CA GLY A 538 -8.64 -16.23 -21.33
C GLY A 538 -8.26 -17.70 -21.10
N ARG A 539 -7.11 -17.94 -20.44
CA ARG A 539 -6.67 -19.28 -20.00
C ARG A 539 -7.31 -19.70 -18.67
N ILE A 540 -7.70 -18.73 -17.84
CA ILE A 540 -8.35 -18.97 -16.53
C ILE A 540 -9.87 -19.05 -16.69
N PHE A 541 -10.46 -18.11 -17.43
CA PHE A 541 -11.91 -17.96 -17.59
C PHE A 541 -12.34 -18.04 -19.06
N LYS A 542 -13.59 -18.45 -19.28
CA LYS A 542 -14.18 -18.49 -20.63
C LYS A 542 -14.73 -17.13 -21.10
N THR A 543 -15.00 -16.23 -20.16
CA THR A 543 -15.51 -14.87 -20.41
C THR A 543 -14.57 -14.07 -21.32
N ARG A 544 -15.13 -13.31 -22.26
CA ARG A 544 -14.39 -12.35 -23.10
C ARG A 544 -15.07 -10.99 -23.08
N LEU A 545 -14.34 -9.96 -23.52
CA LEU A 545 -14.93 -8.66 -23.82
C LEU A 545 -15.75 -8.73 -25.11
N ASP A 546 -16.93 -8.10 -25.11
CA ASP A 546 -17.67 -7.86 -26.34
C ASP A 546 -16.87 -6.90 -27.22
N LYS A 547 -16.70 -7.23 -28.49
CA LYS A 547 -15.99 -6.39 -29.46
C LYS A 547 -16.72 -5.08 -29.77
N LYS A 548 -18.03 -5.01 -29.52
CA LYS A 548 -18.88 -3.87 -29.86
C LYS A 548 -19.08 -2.87 -28.70
N SER A 549 -18.71 -3.23 -27.47
CA SER A 549 -18.96 -2.42 -26.27
C SER A 549 -17.73 -2.41 -25.34
N GLN A 550 -16.81 -1.46 -25.54
CA GLN A 550 -15.50 -1.39 -24.85
C GLN A 550 -15.09 0.01 -24.35
N SER A 551 -16.04 0.94 -24.15
CA SER A 551 -15.71 2.28 -23.65
C SER A 551 -15.20 2.26 -22.20
N ALA A 552 -14.46 3.28 -21.78
CA ALA A 552 -13.95 3.37 -20.41
C ALA A 552 -15.08 3.54 -19.38
N GLU A 553 -16.14 4.28 -19.72
CA GLU A 553 -17.33 4.42 -18.87
C GLU A 553 -18.13 3.12 -18.79
N ARG A 554 -18.22 2.39 -19.91
CA ARG A 554 -19.00 1.16 -20.02
C ARG A 554 -18.44 0.17 -21.03
N TRP A 555 -18.39 -1.09 -20.61
CA TRP A 555 -18.10 -2.20 -21.51
C TRP A 555 -18.88 -3.46 -21.11
N ASN A 556 -19.08 -4.34 -22.08
CA ASN A 556 -19.83 -5.57 -21.89
C ASN A 556 -18.92 -6.79 -22.03
N THR A 557 -19.33 -7.90 -21.41
CA THR A 557 -18.79 -9.22 -21.72
C THR A 557 -19.49 -9.79 -22.95
N ASP A 558 -18.91 -10.85 -23.52
CA ASP A 558 -19.48 -11.65 -24.61
C ASP A 558 -20.76 -12.42 -24.23
N ALA A 559 -21.18 -12.38 -22.96
CA ALA A 559 -22.40 -13.01 -22.46
C ALA A 559 -23.46 -12.00 -21.99
N ASN A 560 -23.37 -10.73 -22.44
CA ASN A 560 -24.29 -9.64 -22.10
C ASN A 560 -24.28 -9.20 -20.61
N GLY A 561 -23.29 -9.62 -19.82
CA GLY A 561 -22.94 -8.91 -18.58
C GLY A 561 -22.07 -7.69 -18.88
N GLY A 562 -21.52 -7.05 -17.86
CA GLY A 562 -20.68 -5.88 -18.09
C GLY A 562 -20.28 -5.10 -16.84
N TYR A 563 -19.64 -3.97 -17.10
CA TYR A 563 -19.15 -3.05 -16.08
C TYR A 563 -19.54 -1.62 -16.45
N VAL A 564 -19.97 -0.86 -15.46
CA VAL A 564 -20.30 0.57 -15.56
C VAL A 564 -19.54 1.32 -14.47
N ALA A 565 -18.77 2.33 -14.87
CA ALA A 565 -18.13 3.28 -13.97
C ALA A 565 -18.90 4.60 -13.93
N ALA A 566 -19.15 5.13 -12.74
CA ALA A 566 -19.81 6.43 -12.58
C ALA A 566 -19.34 7.16 -11.31
N GLY A 567 -19.26 8.49 -11.34
CA GLY A 567 -19.11 9.27 -10.11
C GLY A 567 -20.38 9.24 -9.24
N VAL A 568 -20.24 9.49 -7.94
CA VAL A 568 -21.38 9.75 -7.05
C VAL A 568 -22.17 10.96 -7.56
N GLY A 569 -23.48 10.80 -7.73
CA GLY A 569 -24.34 11.81 -8.38
C GLY A 569 -24.38 11.73 -9.92
N GLY A 570 -23.58 10.85 -10.55
CA GLY A 570 -23.61 10.60 -11.99
C GLY A 570 -24.84 9.80 -12.45
N ALA A 571 -25.20 9.92 -13.73
CA ALA A 571 -26.33 9.21 -14.32
C ALA A 571 -26.00 7.72 -14.55
N ILE A 572 -26.71 6.82 -13.86
CA ILE A 572 -26.56 5.36 -14.00
C ILE A 572 -27.82 4.74 -14.64
N THR A 573 -28.53 5.51 -15.48
CA THR A 573 -29.90 5.20 -15.93
C THR A 573 -29.97 4.03 -16.92
N GLY A 574 -30.96 3.14 -16.71
CA GLY A 574 -31.37 2.09 -17.66
C GLY A 574 -30.59 0.78 -17.61
N ARG A 575 -29.86 0.48 -16.52
CA ARG A 575 -28.96 -0.69 -16.42
C ARG A 575 -29.11 -1.42 -15.08
N GLY A 576 -28.89 -2.73 -15.07
CA GLY A 576 -28.92 -3.54 -13.85
C GLY A 576 -27.54 -3.60 -13.17
N ALA A 577 -27.53 -3.95 -11.89
CA ALA A 577 -26.33 -4.32 -11.14
C ALA A 577 -26.59 -5.57 -10.32
N HIS A 578 -25.83 -6.62 -10.61
CA HIS A 578 -25.70 -7.77 -9.72
C HIS A 578 -24.71 -7.46 -8.59
N ILE A 579 -23.72 -6.61 -8.85
CA ILE A 579 -22.82 -6.05 -7.83
C ILE A 579 -22.77 -4.54 -7.99
N GLY A 580 -23.15 -3.82 -6.94
CA GLY A 580 -22.87 -2.40 -6.79
C GLY A 580 -21.67 -2.19 -5.87
N ILE A 581 -20.63 -1.50 -6.34
CA ILE A 581 -19.45 -1.11 -5.56
C ILE A 581 -19.48 0.39 -5.35
N ILE A 582 -19.33 0.83 -4.10
CA ILE A 582 -19.16 2.23 -3.72
C ILE A 582 -17.81 2.34 -3.03
N ASP A 583 -16.85 3.06 -3.62
CA ASP A 583 -15.48 3.21 -3.14
C ASP A 583 -15.18 4.67 -2.82
N ASP A 584 -14.99 4.99 -1.53
CA ASP A 584 -14.76 6.33 -1.01
C ASP A 584 -15.76 7.37 -1.58
N PRO A 585 -17.03 7.37 -1.14
CA PRO A 585 -18.05 8.28 -1.69
C PRO A 585 -17.90 9.73 -1.25
N ILE A 586 -17.00 10.03 -0.31
CA ILE A 586 -16.74 11.36 0.23
C ILE A 586 -15.32 11.79 -0.15
N LYS A 587 -15.17 13.01 -0.66
CA LYS A 587 -13.89 13.52 -1.17
C LYS A 587 -12.90 13.88 -0.07
N ASN A 588 -13.34 14.67 0.90
CA ASN A 588 -12.48 15.28 1.92
C ASN A 588 -13.31 15.70 3.15
N ARG A 589 -12.63 16.32 4.12
CA ARG A 589 -13.26 16.81 5.36
C ARG A 589 -14.38 17.81 5.10
N GLU A 590 -14.18 18.80 4.22
CA GLU A 590 -15.19 19.81 3.90
C GLU A 590 -16.48 19.16 3.36
N ASP A 591 -16.33 18.20 2.46
CA ASP A 591 -17.43 17.43 1.90
C ASP A 591 -18.15 16.57 2.96
N ALA A 592 -17.38 15.99 3.88
CA ALA A 592 -17.90 15.20 4.99
C ALA A 592 -18.70 16.04 6.00
N GLU A 593 -18.27 17.27 6.30
CA GLU A 593 -18.95 18.17 7.25
C GLU A 593 -20.19 18.84 6.65
N SER A 594 -20.27 18.94 5.32
CA SER A 594 -21.43 19.51 4.63
C SER A 594 -22.65 18.59 4.70
N ALA A 595 -23.62 18.94 5.55
CA ALA A 595 -24.91 18.22 5.65
C ALA A 595 -25.62 18.14 4.30
N THR A 596 -25.53 19.19 3.47
CA THR A 596 -26.09 19.21 2.11
C THR A 596 -25.44 18.18 1.20
N ASN A 597 -24.11 18.02 1.26
CA ASN A 597 -23.43 17.02 0.43
C ASN A 597 -23.70 15.60 0.94
N ARG A 598 -23.68 15.38 2.25
CA ARG A 598 -24.12 14.09 2.83
C ARG A 598 -25.52 13.71 2.37
N GLN A 599 -26.47 14.65 2.39
CA GLN A 599 -27.83 14.41 1.91
C GLN A 599 -27.86 14.06 0.42
N LYS A 600 -27.12 14.78 -0.43
CA LYS A 600 -27.00 14.45 -1.86
C LYS A 600 -26.50 13.03 -2.11
N ILE A 601 -25.54 12.55 -1.32
CA ILE A 601 -25.01 11.19 -1.43
C ILE A 601 -26.08 10.16 -1.04
N LYS A 602 -26.85 10.40 0.03
CA LYS A 602 -27.96 9.54 0.47
C LYS A 602 -29.10 9.52 -0.56
N ASP A 603 -29.45 10.68 -1.10
CA ASP A 603 -30.46 10.82 -2.14
C ASP A 603 -30.02 10.09 -3.42
N TRP A 604 -28.76 10.22 -3.82
CA TRP A 604 -28.21 9.47 -4.94
C TRP A 604 -28.25 7.95 -4.69
N TYR A 605 -27.90 7.51 -3.47
CA TYR A 605 -27.96 6.09 -3.11
C TYR A 605 -29.37 5.54 -3.28
N THR A 606 -30.37 6.18 -2.69
CA THR A 606 -31.76 5.70 -2.69
C THR A 606 -32.44 5.84 -4.06
N SER A 607 -32.28 6.99 -4.73
CA SER A 607 -32.98 7.28 -5.98
C SER A 607 -32.34 6.62 -7.20
N THR A 608 -31.01 6.50 -7.23
CA THR A 608 -30.26 6.18 -8.44
C THR A 608 -29.47 4.90 -8.33
N PHE A 609 -28.75 4.66 -7.24
CA PHE A 609 -27.89 3.48 -7.10
C PHE A 609 -28.69 2.23 -6.72
N TYR A 610 -29.48 2.31 -5.65
CA TYR A 610 -30.23 1.18 -5.10
C TYR A 610 -31.27 0.64 -6.09
N THR A 611 -31.94 1.53 -6.83
CA THR A 611 -32.95 1.17 -7.84
C THR A 611 -32.40 0.42 -9.05
N ARG A 612 -31.07 0.26 -9.15
CA ARG A 612 -30.40 -0.49 -10.23
C ARG A 612 -30.06 -1.92 -9.83
N LEU A 613 -30.15 -2.26 -8.54
CA LEU A 613 -29.81 -3.60 -8.08
C LEU A 613 -30.77 -4.62 -8.67
N ALA A 614 -30.20 -5.63 -9.33
CA ALA A 614 -30.94 -6.79 -9.79
C ALA A 614 -31.42 -7.62 -8.59
N PRO A 615 -32.50 -8.41 -8.73
CA PRO A 615 -32.92 -9.33 -7.68
C PRO A 615 -31.78 -10.27 -7.25
N GLY A 616 -31.46 -10.30 -5.96
CA GLY A 616 -30.32 -11.05 -5.42
C GLY A 616 -28.99 -10.30 -5.46
N GLY A 617 -28.96 -9.10 -6.03
CA GLY A 617 -27.76 -8.27 -6.20
C GLY A 617 -27.19 -7.76 -4.88
N GLY A 618 -25.87 -7.65 -4.83
CA GLY A 618 -25.12 -7.26 -3.64
C GLY A 618 -24.63 -5.81 -3.69
N VAL A 619 -24.45 -5.21 -2.51
CA VAL A 619 -23.80 -3.90 -2.36
C VAL A 619 -22.54 -4.03 -1.53
N LEU A 620 -21.42 -3.57 -2.10
CA LEU A 620 -20.12 -3.49 -1.46
C LEU A 620 -19.76 -2.01 -1.25
N VAL A 621 -19.67 -1.59 0.00
CA VAL A 621 -19.23 -0.23 0.37
C VAL A 621 -17.82 -0.34 0.94
N ILE A 622 -16.87 0.34 0.33
CA ILE A 622 -15.49 0.47 0.80
C ILE A 622 -15.27 1.94 1.07
N LEU A 623 -14.95 2.31 2.30
CA LEU A 623 -14.63 3.70 2.61
C LEU A 623 -13.81 3.87 3.87
N THR A 624 -13.12 4.99 3.96
CA THR A 624 -12.70 5.55 5.24
C THR A 624 -13.85 6.33 5.88
N ARG A 625 -14.14 6.11 7.16
CA ARG A 625 -15.18 6.85 7.90
C ARG A 625 -14.73 8.28 8.20
N TRP A 626 -15.49 9.27 7.70
CA TRP A 626 -15.20 10.70 7.96
C TRP A 626 -16.12 11.29 9.02
N HIS A 627 -17.41 10.94 8.98
CA HIS A 627 -18.47 11.54 9.81
C HIS A 627 -19.41 10.42 10.29
N ASP A 628 -20.03 10.59 11.44
CA ASP A 628 -21.00 9.61 11.97
C ASP A 628 -22.22 9.45 11.07
N ASP A 629 -22.68 10.52 10.43
CA ASP A 629 -23.79 10.59 9.47
C ASP A 629 -23.35 10.48 7.98
N ASP A 630 -22.13 9.98 7.73
CA ASP A 630 -21.73 9.61 6.37
C ASP A 630 -22.60 8.48 5.78
N LEU A 631 -22.45 8.15 4.49
CA LEU A 631 -23.29 7.15 3.83
C LEU A 631 -23.33 5.82 4.60
N ALA A 632 -22.19 5.38 5.13
CA ALA A 632 -22.11 4.16 5.93
C ALA A 632 -22.86 4.29 7.25
N GLY A 633 -22.68 5.40 7.97
CA GLY A 633 -23.41 5.68 9.20
C GLY A 633 -24.92 5.66 9.02
N TRP A 634 -25.42 6.41 8.05
CA TRP A 634 -26.84 6.44 7.73
C TRP A 634 -27.39 5.06 7.33
N LEU A 635 -26.66 4.27 6.55
CA LEU A 635 -27.09 2.92 6.18
C LEU A 635 -27.14 1.95 7.38
N ILE A 636 -26.26 2.12 8.36
CA ILE A 636 -26.29 1.38 9.63
C ILE A 636 -27.51 1.78 10.46
N ASP A 637 -27.86 3.07 10.48
CA ASP A 637 -29.06 3.54 11.17
C ASP A 637 -30.32 3.00 10.50
N GLN A 638 -30.36 2.97 9.17
CA GLN A 638 -31.45 2.35 8.41
C GLN A 638 -31.60 0.85 8.69
N GLU A 639 -30.51 0.11 8.93
CA GLU A 639 -30.59 -1.30 9.36
C GLU A 639 -31.34 -1.44 10.69
N ASN A 640 -31.07 -0.56 11.66
CA ASN A 640 -31.77 -0.55 12.95
C ASN A 640 -33.25 -0.21 12.81
N GLU A 641 -33.62 0.57 11.80
CA GLU A 641 -35.00 0.92 11.45
C GLU A 641 -35.71 -0.15 10.59
N GLY A 642 -35.08 -1.30 10.35
CA GLY A 642 -35.65 -2.42 9.59
C GLY A 642 -35.25 -2.48 8.12
N GLY A 643 -34.24 -1.72 7.71
CA GLY A 643 -33.63 -1.76 6.38
C GLY A 643 -32.77 -3.00 6.11
N ASP A 644 -31.96 -2.93 5.06
CA ASP A 644 -31.08 -4.02 4.66
C ASP A 644 -30.04 -4.35 5.75
N LYS A 645 -29.78 -5.65 5.99
CA LYS A 645 -28.79 -6.10 6.99
C LYS A 645 -27.37 -6.06 6.45
N TRP A 646 -26.45 -5.39 7.14
CA TRP A 646 -25.07 -5.22 6.69
C TRP A 646 -24.08 -6.12 7.45
N GLU A 647 -23.22 -6.82 6.71
CA GLU A 647 -21.97 -7.34 7.27
C GLU A 647 -20.98 -6.17 7.36
N ILE A 648 -20.78 -5.64 8.57
CA ILE A 648 -19.88 -4.50 8.82
C ILE A 648 -18.52 -5.03 9.27
N VAL A 649 -17.47 -4.68 8.53
CA VAL A 649 -16.10 -5.07 8.84
C VAL A 649 -15.27 -3.83 9.05
N ARG A 650 -14.77 -3.68 10.27
CA ARG A 650 -13.98 -2.52 10.68
C ARG A 650 -12.55 -2.95 10.92
N TYR A 651 -11.61 -2.28 10.26
CA TYR A 651 -10.19 -2.50 10.47
C TYR A 651 -9.60 -1.27 11.19
N PRO A 652 -9.78 -1.14 12.52
CA PRO A 652 -9.21 0.00 13.25
C PRO A 652 -7.68 -0.09 13.24
N ALA A 653 -7.01 1.06 13.15
CA ALA A 653 -5.56 1.14 13.11
C ALA A 653 -4.91 0.49 14.34
N ILE A 654 -5.51 0.64 15.53
CA ILE A 654 -5.22 -0.12 16.75
C ILE A 654 -6.43 -0.98 17.12
N ALA A 655 -6.22 -2.28 17.33
CA ALA A 655 -7.27 -3.21 17.71
C ALA A 655 -7.92 -2.82 19.04
N VAL A 656 -9.25 -2.70 19.07
CA VAL A 656 -10.01 -2.30 20.27
C VAL A 656 -10.41 -3.51 21.12
N SER A 657 -10.43 -4.70 20.52
CA SER A 657 -10.72 -6.00 21.12
C SER A 657 -9.82 -7.06 20.49
N ASN A 658 -9.81 -8.28 21.06
CA ASN A 658 -9.11 -9.40 20.44
C ASN A 658 -9.82 -9.79 19.13
N GLU A 659 -9.09 -9.77 18.03
CA GLU A 659 -9.55 -10.16 16.70
C GLU A 659 -8.94 -11.51 16.31
N LYS A 660 -9.44 -12.10 15.22
CA LYS A 660 -9.00 -13.43 14.74
C LYS A 660 -7.49 -13.53 14.46
N TYR A 661 -6.85 -12.43 14.07
CA TYR A 661 -5.46 -12.39 13.61
C TYR A 661 -4.55 -11.46 14.44
N ARG A 662 -5.08 -10.77 15.46
CA ARG A 662 -4.34 -9.83 16.33
C ARG A 662 -5.05 -9.61 17.67
N LEU A 663 -4.31 -9.27 18.73
CA LEU A 663 -4.85 -9.02 20.07
C LEU A 663 -5.28 -7.56 20.25
N LYS A 664 -6.08 -7.29 21.29
CA LYS A 664 -6.42 -5.93 21.70
C LYS A 664 -5.14 -5.12 21.93
N GLY A 665 -5.09 -3.92 21.36
CA GLY A 665 -3.92 -3.05 21.42
C GLY A 665 -2.92 -3.28 20.30
N ASP A 666 -3.06 -4.32 19.47
CA ASP A 666 -2.16 -4.54 18.33
C ASP A 666 -2.51 -3.64 17.14
N ALA A 667 -1.47 -3.19 16.44
CA ALA A 667 -1.62 -2.45 15.20
C ALA A 667 -2.24 -3.31 14.08
N LEU A 668 -2.98 -2.69 13.16
CA LEU A 668 -3.61 -3.37 12.01
C LEU A 668 -2.57 -3.94 11.06
N HIS A 669 -1.54 -3.14 10.83
CA HIS A 669 -0.35 -3.51 10.08
C HIS A 669 0.86 -3.20 10.94
N PRO A 670 1.26 -4.07 11.88
CA PRO A 670 2.42 -3.80 12.74
C PRO A 670 3.68 -3.49 11.95
N ASP A 671 3.88 -4.19 10.82
CA ASP A 671 5.01 -3.98 9.90
C ASP A 671 4.97 -2.65 9.13
N ARG A 672 3.80 -1.98 9.09
CA ARG A 672 3.55 -0.74 8.33
C ARG A 672 3.05 0.43 9.20
N TYR A 673 2.64 0.21 10.45
CA TYR A 673 2.29 1.22 11.44
C TYR A 673 2.46 0.59 12.83
N PRO A 674 3.68 0.55 13.39
CA PRO A 674 3.86 0.12 14.76
C PRO A 674 3.16 1.09 15.73
N LEU A 675 2.87 0.63 16.94
CA LEU A 675 2.03 1.37 17.90
C LEU A 675 2.58 2.76 18.24
N ASP A 676 3.90 2.91 18.32
CA ASP A 676 4.56 4.20 18.56
C ASP A 676 4.34 5.18 17.39
N ALA A 677 4.32 4.70 16.14
CA ALA A 677 4.00 5.51 14.98
C ALA A 677 2.51 5.90 14.99
N LEU A 678 1.62 4.97 15.34
CA LEU A 678 0.19 5.24 15.49
C LEU A 678 -0.08 6.29 16.58
N GLU A 679 0.61 6.23 17.72
CA GLU A 679 0.52 7.25 18.77
C GLU A 679 1.03 8.63 18.33
N ARG A 680 2.10 8.69 17.52
CA ARG A 680 2.57 9.96 16.94
C ARG A 680 1.55 10.54 15.96
N ILE A 681 1.00 9.70 15.10
CA ILE A 681 -0.03 10.10 14.14
C ILE A 681 -1.27 10.61 14.88
N LYS A 682 -1.74 9.90 15.90
CA LYS A 682 -2.85 10.34 16.77
C LYS A 682 -2.66 11.76 17.29
N ARG A 683 -1.45 12.09 17.77
CA ARG A 683 -1.13 13.44 18.25
C ARG A 683 -1.14 14.48 17.14
N ALA A 684 -0.70 14.11 15.94
CA ALA A 684 -0.60 15.03 14.80
C ALA A 684 -1.96 15.33 14.15
N VAL A 685 -2.80 14.32 13.95
CA VAL A 685 -4.13 14.49 13.35
C VAL A 685 -5.18 14.97 14.34
N GLY A 686 -4.93 14.81 15.64
CA GLY A 686 -5.88 15.14 16.70
C GLY A 686 -6.92 14.04 16.95
N ASP A 687 -7.46 14.01 18.16
CA ASP A 687 -8.29 12.88 18.63
C ASP A 687 -9.56 12.66 17.81
N ARG A 688 -10.15 13.72 17.26
CA ARG A 688 -11.35 13.64 16.43
C ARG A 688 -11.08 12.89 15.12
N ASP A 689 -10.11 13.38 14.33
CA ASP A 689 -9.76 12.77 13.05
C ASP A 689 -9.10 11.41 13.25
N TRP A 690 -8.36 11.20 14.34
CA TRP A 690 -7.89 9.88 14.73
C TRP A 690 -9.04 8.89 14.94
N SER A 691 -10.04 9.27 15.75
CA SER A 691 -11.17 8.40 16.06
C SER A 691 -11.96 8.06 14.79
N ALA A 692 -12.26 9.07 13.97
CA ALA A 692 -12.97 8.89 12.71
C ALA A 692 -12.15 8.09 11.68
N LEU A 693 -11.02 8.65 11.23
CA LEU A 693 -10.27 8.17 10.08
C LEU A 693 -9.43 6.94 10.39
N TYR A 694 -8.90 6.78 11.60
CA TYR A 694 -7.97 5.67 11.91
C TYR A 694 -8.65 4.55 12.68
N GLN A 695 -9.49 4.89 13.66
CA GLN A 695 -10.23 3.90 14.43
C GLN A 695 -11.57 3.52 13.81
N GLN A 696 -11.96 4.14 12.68
CA GLN A 696 -13.25 3.91 12.00
C GLN A 696 -14.46 4.17 12.90
N ASN A 697 -14.33 5.13 13.82
CA ASN A 697 -15.30 5.45 14.86
C ASN A 697 -15.51 6.97 14.95
N PRO A 698 -16.13 7.58 13.93
CA PRO A 698 -16.47 9.00 13.98
C PRO A 698 -17.43 9.28 15.15
N VAL A 699 -17.27 10.47 15.74
CA VAL A 699 -18.09 10.94 16.86
C VAL A 699 -18.94 12.11 16.35
N PRO A 700 -20.26 12.15 16.66
CA PRO A 700 -21.13 13.26 16.28
C PRO A 700 -20.60 14.59 16.83
N ASP A 701 -20.62 15.63 16.00
CA ASP A 701 -20.16 16.97 16.38
C ASP A 701 -21.16 17.72 17.29
N GLU A 702 -22.44 17.40 17.13
CA GLU A 702 -23.56 17.93 17.93
C GLU A 702 -24.36 16.74 18.46
N GLY A 703 -24.42 16.59 19.78
CA GLY A 703 -25.27 15.54 20.35
C GLY A 703 -26.75 15.89 20.20
N ALA A 704 -27.54 14.93 19.72
CA ALA A 704 -28.95 15.12 19.41
C ALA A 704 -29.80 15.46 20.65
N TYR A 705 -29.46 14.88 21.80
CA TYR A 705 -30.18 15.09 23.07
C TYR A 705 -29.39 15.93 24.08
N PHE A 706 -28.07 15.71 24.19
CA PHE A 706 -27.16 16.51 25.00
C PHE A 706 -26.20 17.26 24.07
N GLN A 707 -26.21 18.59 24.07
CA GLN A 707 -25.34 19.37 23.19
C GLN A 707 -23.93 19.52 23.75
N LYS A 708 -22.93 19.59 22.86
CA LYS A 708 -21.51 19.74 23.21
C LYS A 708 -21.23 20.98 24.06
N ASP A 709 -21.96 22.06 23.85
CA ASP A 709 -21.78 23.33 24.57
C ASP A 709 -22.34 23.31 26.00
N TRP A 710 -23.11 22.28 26.36
CA TRP A 710 -23.66 22.12 27.72
C TRP A 710 -22.65 21.49 28.69
N PHE A 711 -21.59 20.85 28.19
CA PHE A 711 -20.58 20.23 29.03
C PHE A 711 -19.70 21.29 29.70
N ARG A 712 -19.83 21.40 31.02
CA ARG A 712 -18.97 22.23 31.87
C ARG A 712 -17.99 21.35 32.62
N TYR A 713 -16.80 21.88 32.89
CA TYR A 713 -15.73 21.12 33.54
C TYR A 713 -15.23 21.80 34.80
N TYR A 714 -14.75 21.00 35.75
CA TYR A 714 -13.99 21.46 36.91
C TYR A 714 -12.61 20.78 36.96
N GLU A 715 -11.61 21.51 37.46
CA GLU A 715 -10.23 21.01 37.59
C GLU A 715 -9.91 20.56 39.03
N VAL A 716 -10.45 21.29 40.01
CA VAL A 716 -10.29 20.99 41.43
C VAL A 716 -11.65 20.66 42.01
N GLU A 717 -11.76 19.49 42.63
CA GLU A 717 -12.98 19.06 43.31
C GLU A 717 -13.28 20.00 44.50
N PRO A 718 -14.54 20.46 44.68
CA PRO A 718 -14.92 21.21 45.87
C PRO A 718 -14.69 20.39 47.14
N PRO A 719 -14.33 21.03 48.28
CA PRO A 719 -14.18 20.32 49.55
C PRO A 719 -15.42 19.48 49.90
N ARG A 720 -15.19 18.22 50.30
CA ARG A 720 -16.26 17.23 50.55
C ARG A 720 -17.30 17.70 51.55
N GLU A 721 -16.91 18.53 52.53
CA GLU A 721 -17.81 19.08 53.54
C GLU A 721 -18.83 20.08 52.98
N ARG A 722 -18.62 20.54 51.74
CA ARG A 722 -19.52 21.47 51.03
C ARG A 722 -20.44 20.76 50.03
N LEU A 723 -20.28 19.45 49.85
CA LEU A 723 -21.05 18.66 48.90
C LEU A 723 -21.99 17.71 49.64
N LYS A 724 -23.24 17.66 49.20
CA LYS A 724 -24.13 16.53 49.51
C LYS A 724 -23.93 15.47 48.43
N VAL A 725 -23.38 14.33 48.81
CA VAL A 725 -23.02 13.27 47.87
C VAL A 725 -24.19 12.28 47.73
N TYR A 726 -24.46 11.89 46.50
CA TYR A 726 -25.52 10.96 46.11
C TYR A 726 -24.94 9.93 45.15
N GLN A 727 -25.48 8.73 45.18
CA GLN A 727 -25.05 7.66 44.29
C GLN A 727 -26.25 6.93 43.72
N ALA A 728 -26.19 6.58 42.44
CA ALA A 728 -27.21 5.76 41.78
C ALA A 728 -26.56 4.63 40.97
N TRP A 729 -27.18 3.46 40.98
CA TRP A 729 -26.70 2.28 40.27
C TRP A 729 -27.76 1.74 39.31
N ASP A 730 -27.31 1.38 38.12
CA ASP A 730 -28.08 0.71 37.07
C ASP A 730 -27.48 -0.68 36.84
N PHE A 731 -28.28 -1.74 37.05
CA PHE A 731 -27.78 -3.12 36.96
C PHE A 731 -28.26 -3.79 35.68
N ALA A 732 -27.37 -4.55 35.06
CA ALA A 732 -27.73 -5.50 34.00
C ALA A 732 -27.97 -6.89 34.63
N ILE A 733 -29.23 -7.23 34.96
CA ILE A 733 -29.57 -8.56 35.51
C ILE A 733 -30.73 -9.18 34.72
N GLY A 734 -30.39 -10.09 33.80
CA GLY A 734 -31.33 -10.88 33.00
C GLY A 734 -30.70 -12.19 32.51
N THR A 735 -31.51 -13.25 32.34
CA THR A 735 -31.05 -14.61 31.97
C THR A 735 -30.54 -14.77 30.53
N ALA A 736 -30.49 -13.69 29.73
CA ALA A 736 -29.95 -13.68 28.37
C ALA A 736 -28.75 -12.71 28.17
N GLU A 737 -28.31 -12.00 29.22
CA GLU A 737 -27.46 -10.81 29.09
C GLU A 737 -26.14 -10.95 29.86
N HIS A 738 -25.33 -11.95 29.52
CA HIS A 738 -23.95 -12.04 30.02
C HIS A 738 -23.02 -10.91 29.49
N ASN A 739 -23.56 -9.89 28.79
CA ASN A 739 -22.78 -8.96 27.99
C ASN A 739 -23.08 -7.46 28.20
N ASP A 740 -23.96 -7.10 29.14
CA ASP A 740 -24.34 -5.71 29.40
C ASP A 740 -23.59 -5.13 30.63
N TYR A 741 -23.45 -3.80 30.68
CA TYR A 741 -22.63 -3.12 31.69
C TYR A 741 -23.44 -2.78 32.93
N THR A 742 -22.87 -3.02 34.11
CA THR A 742 -23.36 -2.42 35.36
C THR A 742 -22.66 -1.08 35.57
N VAL A 743 -23.42 -0.04 35.90
CA VAL A 743 -22.89 1.32 36.08
C VAL A 743 -23.34 1.92 37.41
N GLY A 744 -22.38 2.44 38.17
CA GLY A 744 -22.60 3.29 39.35
C GLY A 744 -22.14 4.71 39.10
N VAL A 745 -23.00 5.69 39.32
CA VAL A 745 -22.69 7.12 39.17
C VAL A 745 -22.76 7.82 40.52
N THR A 746 -21.68 8.53 40.88
CA THR A 746 -21.57 9.31 42.12
C THR A 746 -21.53 10.79 41.81
N ILE A 747 -22.44 11.57 42.38
CA ILE A 747 -22.54 13.02 42.19
C ILE A 747 -22.47 13.76 43.54
N GLY A 748 -21.92 14.97 43.54
CA GLY A 748 -21.95 15.89 44.69
C GLY A 748 -22.73 17.16 44.35
N ILE A 749 -23.67 17.56 45.20
CA ILE A 749 -24.43 18.81 45.04
C ILE A 749 -23.90 19.86 46.02
N ASP A 750 -23.49 21.02 45.53
CA ASP A 750 -23.08 22.13 46.38
C ASP A 750 -24.27 22.97 46.88
N ARG A 751 -23.98 24.02 47.65
CA ARG A 751 -25.01 24.92 48.20
C ARG A 751 -25.71 25.80 47.16
N ASP A 752 -25.11 25.93 45.98
CA ASP A 752 -25.65 26.70 44.85
C ASP A 752 -26.43 25.80 43.88
N ASP A 753 -26.74 24.56 44.27
CA ASP A 753 -27.43 23.54 43.48
C ASP A 753 -26.66 23.07 42.23
N LYS A 754 -25.33 23.29 42.20
CA LYS A 754 -24.48 22.74 41.15
C LYS A 754 -24.11 21.30 41.46
N ALA A 755 -24.27 20.45 40.45
CA ALA A 755 -23.92 19.05 40.49
C ALA A 755 -22.52 18.82 39.92
N TYR A 756 -21.67 18.15 40.68
CA TYR A 756 -20.33 17.74 40.29
C TYR A 756 -20.35 16.22 40.11
N LEU A 757 -19.98 15.74 38.92
CA LEU A 757 -19.81 14.31 38.67
C LEU A 757 -18.49 13.87 39.32
N LEU A 758 -18.56 13.11 40.41
CA LEU A 758 -17.38 12.75 41.20
C LEU A 758 -16.73 11.46 40.72
N ASN A 759 -17.55 10.46 40.36
CA ASN A 759 -17.05 9.19 39.84
C ASN A 759 -18.08 8.46 38.98
N VAL A 760 -17.59 7.61 38.07
CA VAL A 760 -18.38 6.64 37.30
C VAL A 760 -17.70 5.28 37.39
N ALA A 761 -18.31 4.35 38.12
CA ALA A 761 -17.87 2.97 38.21
C ALA A 761 -18.59 2.13 37.15
N ARG A 762 -17.85 1.63 36.16
CA ARG A 762 -18.41 0.84 35.05
C ARG A 762 -17.67 -0.49 34.90
N GLY A 763 -18.42 -1.58 34.77
CA GLY A 763 -17.82 -2.89 34.52
C GLY A 763 -18.84 -3.99 34.23
N LYS A 764 -18.32 -5.13 33.81
CA LYS A 764 -19.07 -6.38 33.71
C LYS A 764 -18.64 -7.24 34.89
N TRP A 765 -19.50 -7.29 35.89
CA TRP A 765 -19.21 -7.90 37.17
C TRP A 765 -20.27 -8.94 37.49
N ASP A 766 -19.86 -10.00 38.19
CA ASP A 766 -20.83 -10.92 38.78
C ASP A 766 -21.55 -10.29 39.99
N ALA A 767 -22.56 -10.98 40.50
CA ALA A 767 -23.37 -10.48 41.62
C ALA A 767 -22.56 -10.14 42.88
N LEU A 768 -21.48 -10.87 43.19
CA LEU A 768 -20.65 -10.61 44.36
C LEU A 768 -19.70 -9.45 44.12
N GLU A 769 -19.10 -9.38 42.94
CA GLU A 769 -18.24 -8.27 42.50
C GLU A 769 -19.01 -6.95 42.47
N ILE A 770 -20.26 -6.95 41.98
CA ILE A 770 -21.15 -5.77 42.03
C ILE A 770 -21.31 -5.29 43.48
N ILE A 771 -21.58 -6.20 44.42
CA ILE A 771 -21.75 -5.86 45.84
C ILE A 771 -20.46 -5.26 46.42
N GLU A 772 -19.30 -5.83 46.12
CA GLU A 772 -18.01 -5.27 46.56
C GLU A 772 -17.83 -3.86 46.02
N LYS A 773 -18.11 -3.64 44.73
CA LYS A 773 -17.99 -2.32 44.10
C LYS A 773 -18.92 -1.29 44.69
N ILE A 774 -20.17 -1.65 45.01
CA ILE A 774 -21.09 -0.74 45.71
C ILE A 774 -20.51 -0.34 47.08
N ILE A 775 -20.00 -1.30 47.87
CA ILE A 775 -19.48 -1.00 49.22
C ILE A 775 -18.17 -0.20 49.12
N ASP A 776 -17.28 -0.52 48.18
CA ASP A 776 -16.04 0.23 47.92
C ASP A 776 -16.34 1.69 47.56
N GLU A 777 -17.26 1.90 46.62
CA GLU A 777 -17.68 3.24 46.20
C GLU A 777 -18.39 4.01 47.32
N TYR A 778 -19.26 3.35 48.09
CA TYR A 778 -19.88 3.94 49.27
C TYR A 778 -18.82 4.37 50.28
N THR A 779 -17.82 3.54 50.55
CA THR A 779 -16.77 3.83 51.53
C THR A 779 -15.88 4.97 51.06
N ALA A 780 -15.61 5.06 49.76
CA ALA A 780 -14.80 6.11 49.17
C ALA A 780 -15.49 7.49 49.23
N PHE A 781 -16.82 7.53 49.07
CA PHE A 781 -17.53 8.79 48.84
C PHE A 781 -18.59 9.16 49.88
N LEU A 782 -18.94 8.24 50.78
CA LEU A 782 -19.91 8.40 51.87
C LEU A 782 -21.21 9.13 51.42
N PRO A 783 -21.90 8.63 50.38
CA PRO A 783 -23.14 9.25 49.90
C PRO A 783 -24.22 9.23 50.99
N GLN A 784 -25.06 10.27 50.99
CA GLN A 784 -26.21 10.37 51.91
C GLN A 784 -27.29 9.34 51.57
N VAL A 785 -27.47 9.07 50.28
CA VAL A 785 -28.44 8.11 49.75
C VAL A 785 -27.80 7.36 48.59
N VAL A 786 -27.96 6.04 48.61
CA VAL A 786 -27.66 5.15 47.48
C VAL A 786 -28.97 4.72 46.84
N GLY A 787 -29.16 5.05 45.57
CA GLY A 787 -30.34 4.70 44.79
C GLY A 787 -30.13 3.45 43.96
N PHE A 788 -31.12 2.56 43.94
CA PHE A 788 -31.14 1.36 43.11
C PHE A 788 -32.44 1.31 42.28
N GLU A 789 -32.39 0.76 41.07
CA GLU A 789 -33.61 0.56 40.29
C GLU A 789 -34.55 -0.46 40.95
N LYS A 790 -35.84 -0.12 41.02
CA LYS A 790 -36.88 -0.96 41.64
C LYS A 790 -37.05 -2.30 40.94
N GLY A 791 -37.00 -3.40 41.70
CA GLY A 791 -37.21 -4.78 41.24
C GLY A 791 -35.94 -5.61 41.09
N GLN A 792 -34.77 -4.97 40.94
CA GLN A 792 -33.49 -5.69 40.74
C GLN A 792 -32.84 -6.16 42.04
N ILE A 793 -33.06 -5.46 43.16
CA ILE A 793 -32.58 -5.88 44.48
C ILE A 793 -33.42 -7.01 45.08
N GLU A 794 -34.74 -6.99 44.87
CA GLU A 794 -35.68 -7.98 45.43
C GLU A 794 -35.48 -9.39 44.85
N MET A 795 -34.92 -9.53 43.64
CA MET A 795 -34.81 -10.83 42.97
C MET A 795 -33.48 -11.58 43.19
N ALA A 796 -32.40 -10.96 43.71
CA ALA A 796 -31.14 -11.69 43.99
C ALA A 796 -30.12 -11.02 44.95
N LEU A 797 -29.92 -9.71 44.89
CA LEU A 797 -28.76 -9.04 45.53
C LEU A 797 -28.99 -8.63 46.99
N GLY A 798 -30.23 -8.34 47.39
CA GLY A 798 -30.54 -7.76 48.70
C GLY A 798 -30.02 -8.53 49.93
N PRO A 799 -30.26 -9.86 50.05
CA PRO A 799 -29.76 -10.65 51.18
C PRO A 799 -28.23 -10.72 51.24
N MET A 800 -27.56 -10.80 50.08
CA MET A 800 -26.10 -10.87 49.97
C MET A 800 -25.46 -9.53 50.33
N LEU A 801 -26.02 -8.41 49.85
CA LEU A 801 -25.58 -7.07 50.20
C LEU A 801 -25.66 -6.84 51.71
N ARG A 802 -26.79 -7.20 52.35
CA ARG A 802 -26.95 -7.10 53.82
C ARG A 802 -25.95 -7.98 54.58
N LYS A 803 -25.67 -9.18 54.09
CA LYS A 803 -24.64 -10.06 54.68
C LYS A 803 -23.27 -9.40 54.58
N ARG A 804 -22.92 -8.85 53.42
CA ARG A 804 -21.61 -8.26 53.18
C ARG A 804 -21.39 -6.94 53.92
N MET A 805 -22.43 -6.12 54.06
CA MET A 805 -22.44 -4.93 54.94
C MET A 805 -22.07 -5.30 56.39
N ARG A 806 -22.62 -6.41 56.93
CA ARG A 806 -22.28 -6.88 58.28
C ARG A 806 -20.82 -7.33 58.39
N GLU A 807 -20.33 -8.08 57.40
CA GLU A 807 -18.94 -8.57 57.39
C GLU A 807 -17.92 -7.42 57.29
N ARG A 808 -18.19 -6.42 56.43
CA ARG A 808 -17.34 -5.23 56.26
C ARG A 808 -17.62 -4.14 57.30
N LYS A 809 -18.57 -4.36 58.22
CA LYS A 809 -19.04 -3.37 59.21
C LYS A 809 -19.36 -2.00 58.61
N THR A 810 -19.88 -1.98 57.39
CA THR A 810 -20.22 -0.78 56.63
C THR A 810 -21.71 -0.81 56.36
N PHE A 811 -22.45 0.12 56.96
CA PHE A 811 -23.91 0.16 56.90
C PHE A 811 -24.37 1.46 56.27
N PHE A 812 -25.26 1.36 55.30
CA PHE A 812 -25.83 2.52 54.61
C PHE A 812 -27.28 2.29 54.21
N ALA A 813 -28.03 3.39 54.17
CA ALA A 813 -29.40 3.39 53.69
C ALA A 813 -29.40 3.42 52.16
N TYR A 814 -30.31 2.67 51.57
CA TYR A 814 -30.57 2.72 50.13
C TYR A 814 -32.05 2.84 49.85
N GLU A 815 -32.36 3.42 48.70
CA GLU A 815 -33.73 3.73 48.26
C GLU A 815 -33.99 3.07 46.91
N GLU A 816 -35.21 2.55 46.75
CA GLU A 816 -35.66 1.97 45.48
C GLU A 816 -36.33 3.02 44.60
N LEU A 817 -35.71 3.31 43.47
CA LEU A 817 -36.17 4.29 42.52
C LEU A 817 -37.32 3.71 41.68
N LYS A 818 -38.54 4.24 41.86
CA LYS A 818 -39.75 3.76 41.17
C LYS A 818 -39.68 4.03 39.66
N THR A 819 -39.75 2.98 38.87
CA THR A 819 -39.95 3.04 37.41
C THR A 819 -41.38 3.51 37.07
N GLY A 820 -41.53 4.78 36.72
CA GLY A 820 -42.67 5.19 35.90
C GLY A 820 -42.52 4.59 34.50
N ARG A 821 -43.62 4.20 33.83
CA ARG A 821 -43.64 3.79 32.41
C ARG A 821 -43.26 4.97 31.47
N ARG A 822 -42.06 5.52 31.63
CA ARG A 822 -41.52 6.65 30.87
C ARG A 822 -40.33 6.12 30.06
N ASP A 823 -40.30 6.45 28.76
CA ASP A 823 -39.15 6.16 27.90
C ASP A 823 -37.84 6.68 28.50
N LYS A 824 -36.70 6.06 28.15
CA LYS A 824 -35.37 6.44 28.63
C LYS A 824 -35.06 7.92 28.42
N SER A 825 -35.49 8.48 27.27
CA SER A 825 -35.40 9.92 27.02
C SER A 825 -36.19 10.75 28.05
N ALA A 826 -37.39 10.32 28.43
CA ALA A 826 -38.15 10.99 29.47
C ALA A 826 -37.50 10.90 30.86
N ARG A 827 -36.72 9.84 31.14
CA ARG A 827 -35.92 9.70 32.36
C ARG A 827 -34.74 10.66 32.41
N ALA A 828 -34.13 10.97 31.27
CA ALA A 828 -32.97 11.85 31.14
C ALA A 828 -33.32 13.35 31.12
N ARG A 829 -34.60 13.75 31.07
CA ARG A 829 -35.01 15.18 31.03
C ARG A 829 -34.50 16.03 32.21
N PRO A 830 -34.53 15.58 33.48
CA PRO A 830 -34.01 16.38 34.59
C PRO A 830 -32.51 16.68 34.46
N LEU A 831 -31.73 15.66 34.05
CA LEU A 831 -30.31 15.80 33.76
C LEU A 831 -30.08 16.77 32.58
N GLN A 832 -30.83 16.62 31.49
CA GLN A 832 -30.78 17.50 30.32
C GLN A 832 -31.01 18.96 30.68
N GLY A 833 -32.08 19.27 31.43
CA GLY A 833 -32.42 20.63 31.82
C GLY A 833 -31.34 21.29 32.68
N ARG A 834 -30.75 20.55 33.62
CA ARG A 834 -29.65 21.06 34.46
C ARG A 834 -28.35 21.25 33.68
N MET A 835 -28.03 20.38 32.72
CA MET A 835 -26.88 20.56 31.84
C MET A 835 -27.03 21.78 30.93
N GLN A 836 -28.22 21.99 30.35
CA GLN A 836 -28.51 23.17 29.53
C GLN A 836 -28.33 24.48 30.31
N GLN A 837 -28.62 24.47 31.61
CA GLN A 837 -28.42 25.61 32.52
C GLN A 837 -26.96 25.76 33.00
N GLY A 838 -26.06 24.84 32.61
CA GLY A 838 -24.66 24.84 33.06
C GLY A 838 -24.47 24.46 34.54
N MET A 839 -25.44 23.75 35.12
CA MET A 839 -25.46 23.37 36.54
C MET A 839 -24.79 22.02 36.81
N VAL A 840 -24.31 21.32 35.77
CA VAL A 840 -23.63 20.03 35.88
C VAL A 840 -22.19 20.19 35.40
N LEU A 841 -21.23 19.81 36.24
CA LEU A 841 -19.80 19.93 35.98
C LEU A 841 -19.13 18.55 36.02
N LEU A 842 -18.31 18.27 35.01
CA LEU A 842 -17.54 17.04 34.87
C LEU A 842 -16.06 17.27 35.22
N PRO A 843 -15.35 16.28 35.78
CA PRO A 843 -13.93 16.43 36.09
C PRO A 843 -13.12 16.44 34.80
N LYS A 844 -12.32 17.48 34.56
CA LYS A 844 -11.60 17.66 33.29
C LYS A 844 -10.60 16.54 32.98
N ASN A 845 -9.97 15.99 34.01
CA ASN A 845 -8.82 15.09 33.89
C ASN A 845 -9.10 13.64 34.35
N ALA A 846 -10.37 13.27 34.58
CA ALA A 846 -10.69 11.89 34.99
C ALA A 846 -10.80 10.96 33.77
N GLU A 847 -10.42 9.69 33.96
CA GLU A 847 -10.39 8.68 32.89
C GLU A 847 -11.78 8.44 32.27
N PHE A 848 -12.85 8.47 33.10
CA PHE A 848 -14.22 8.22 32.66
C PHE A 848 -14.88 9.40 31.94
N THR A 849 -14.34 10.63 32.04
CA THR A 849 -15.03 11.84 31.56
C THR A 849 -15.27 11.81 30.05
N ASN A 850 -14.31 11.31 29.27
CA ASN A 850 -14.47 11.22 27.82
C ASN A 850 -15.46 10.12 27.44
N GLU A 851 -15.50 9.02 28.19
CA GLU A 851 -16.41 7.90 27.92
C GLU A 851 -17.86 8.30 28.13
N ILE A 852 -18.20 8.84 29.30
CA ILE A 852 -19.57 9.29 29.60
C ILE A 852 -20.00 10.43 28.69
N ARG A 853 -19.11 11.39 28.38
CA ARG A 853 -19.41 12.48 27.43
C ARG A 853 -19.78 11.96 26.05
N ASN A 854 -19.01 11.02 25.51
CA ASN A 854 -19.27 10.47 24.19
C ASN A 854 -20.57 9.66 24.16
N GLU A 855 -20.92 8.96 25.23
CA GLU A 855 -22.19 8.26 25.36
C GLU A 855 -23.37 9.24 25.42
N MET A 856 -23.26 10.30 26.22
CA MET A 856 -24.27 11.36 26.31
C MET A 856 -24.48 12.09 24.98
N LEU A 857 -23.42 12.37 24.21
CA LEU A 857 -23.54 12.98 22.87
C LEU A 857 -24.30 12.07 21.89
N ARG A 858 -24.24 10.74 22.07
CA ARG A 858 -24.91 9.75 21.20
C ARG A 858 -26.34 9.42 21.63
N PHE A 859 -26.76 9.84 22.82
CA PHE A 859 -28.11 9.57 23.34
C PHE A 859 -29.19 10.32 22.53
N PRO A 860 -30.36 9.71 22.21
CA PRO A 860 -30.81 8.38 22.65
C PRO A 860 -30.46 7.23 21.69
N ALA A 861 -29.80 7.50 20.56
CA ALA A 861 -29.56 6.52 19.48
C ALA A 861 -28.24 5.74 19.62
N GLY A 862 -27.54 5.86 20.75
CA GLY A 862 -26.27 5.18 21.01
C GLY A 862 -26.44 3.68 21.25
N THR A 863 -25.44 2.88 20.87
CA THR A 863 -25.40 1.42 21.13
C THR A 863 -25.29 1.05 22.60
N HIS A 864 -24.87 2.00 23.44
CA HIS A 864 -24.83 1.90 24.89
C HIS A 864 -25.49 3.15 25.47
N ASP A 865 -26.36 2.96 26.46
CA ASP A 865 -27.04 4.05 27.17
C ASP A 865 -27.01 3.87 28.70
N ASP A 866 -26.33 2.83 29.20
CA ASP A 866 -26.24 2.45 30.62
C ASP A 866 -25.67 3.57 31.51
N GLN A 867 -24.65 4.31 31.05
CA GLN A 867 -24.08 5.42 31.82
C GLN A 867 -25.03 6.61 31.86
N VAL A 868 -25.75 6.85 30.77
CA VAL A 868 -26.75 7.94 30.70
C VAL A 868 -27.95 7.61 31.57
N ASP A 869 -28.38 6.35 31.61
CA ASP A 869 -29.45 5.86 32.48
C ASP A 869 -29.07 5.96 33.96
N ALA A 870 -27.89 5.45 34.37
CA ALA A 870 -27.38 5.59 35.74
C ALA A 870 -27.21 7.05 36.17
N PHE A 871 -26.70 7.91 35.29
CA PHE A 871 -26.55 9.34 35.58
C PHE A 871 -27.91 10.03 35.71
N SER A 872 -28.88 9.65 34.87
CA SER A 872 -30.26 10.15 34.96
C SER A 872 -30.94 9.74 36.26
N TRP A 873 -30.70 8.52 36.75
CA TRP A 873 -31.21 8.05 38.04
C TRP A 873 -30.71 8.91 39.21
N ALA A 874 -29.44 9.31 39.20
CA ALA A 874 -28.90 10.19 40.23
C ALA A 874 -29.67 11.52 40.33
N PHE A 875 -30.10 12.09 39.21
CA PHE A 875 -30.89 13.33 39.19
C PHE A 875 -32.38 13.14 39.52
N GLN A 876 -32.98 12.01 39.15
CA GLN A 876 -34.35 11.69 39.58
C GLN A 876 -34.45 11.49 41.09
N MET A 877 -33.39 10.95 41.70
CA MET A 877 -33.30 10.83 43.14
C MET A 877 -33.33 12.22 43.81
N LEU A 878 -32.66 13.23 43.24
CA LEU A 878 -32.68 14.60 43.77
C LEU A 878 -34.09 15.22 43.76
N ASP A 879 -34.92 14.92 42.76
CA ASP A 879 -36.30 15.43 42.68
C ASP A 879 -37.20 14.87 43.81
N GLN A 880 -36.84 13.72 44.40
CA GLN A 880 -37.55 13.12 45.54
C GLN A 880 -37.10 13.70 46.89
N PHE A 881 -35.87 14.21 46.97
CA PHE A 881 -35.27 14.77 48.17
C PHE A 881 -35.12 16.29 48.02
N ILE A 882 -36.24 17.02 48.10
CA ILE A 882 -36.28 18.49 48.01
C ILE A 882 -35.23 19.10 48.96
N VAL A 883 -34.31 19.88 48.39
CA VAL A 883 -33.40 20.75 49.14
C VAL A 883 -34.24 21.84 49.80
N THR A 884 -34.44 21.75 51.12
CA THR A 884 -34.91 22.87 51.93
C THR A 884 -33.94 24.04 51.74
N HIS A 885 -34.39 25.08 51.04
CA HIS A 885 -33.64 26.32 50.92
C HIS A 885 -33.81 27.12 52.21
N ASP A 886 -32.70 27.50 52.85
CA ASP A 886 -32.74 28.54 53.88
C ASP A 886 -33.17 29.87 53.25
N PRO A 887 -34.00 30.67 53.94
CA PRO A 887 -34.49 31.93 53.40
C PRO A 887 -33.32 32.89 53.12
N LYS A 888 -33.21 33.37 51.88
CA LYS A 888 -32.17 34.33 51.45
C LYS A 888 -32.09 35.51 52.44
N PRO A 889 -30.89 35.91 52.91
CA PRO A 889 -30.75 37.07 53.77
C PRO A 889 -31.28 38.32 53.04
N LYS A 890 -32.18 39.06 53.69
CA LYS A 890 -32.78 40.28 53.11
C LYS A 890 -31.67 41.26 52.74
N LYS A 891 -31.62 41.69 51.47
CA LYS A 891 -30.69 42.72 50.99
C LYS A 891 -30.77 43.96 51.91
N LYS A 892 -29.62 44.42 52.42
CA LYS A 892 -29.55 45.69 53.16
C LYS A 892 -29.98 46.82 52.20
N LYS A 893 -31.00 47.59 52.62
CA LYS A 893 -31.53 48.72 51.84
C LYS A 893 -30.43 49.73 51.53
N SER A 894 -30.33 50.12 50.26
CA SER A 894 -29.39 51.15 49.77
C SER A 894 -29.81 52.54 50.28
N TRP A 895 -28.87 53.50 50.31
CA TRP A 895 -29.20 54.90 50.62
C TRP A 895 -30.25 55.47 49.65
N LYS A 896 -30.26 54.99 48.40
CA LYS A 896 -31.31 55.30 47.39
C LYS A 896 -32.71 54.83 47.83
N ASP A 897 -32.83 53.70 48.52
CA ASP A 897 -34.13 53.18 48.99
C ASP A 897 -34.68 53.97 50.18
N ARG A 898 -33.82 54.71 50.90
CA ARG A 898 -34.21 55.61 52.00
C ARG A 898 -34.73 56.96 51.49
N LEU A 899 -34.38 57.37 50.26
CA LEU A 899 -34.77 58.65 49.69
C LEU A 899 -36.29 58.72 49.36
N ASN A 900 -36.88 57.59 48.95
CA ASN A 900 -38.33 57.50 48.67
C ASN A 900 -39.23 57.81 49.88
N LYS A 901 -38.68 57.74 51.11
CA LYS A 901 -39.39 58.11 52.34
C LYS A 901 -39.44 59.63 52.59
N TYR A 902 -38.55 60.39 51.95
CA TYR A 902 -38.46 61.85 52.08
C TYR A 902 -39.04 62.58 50.87
N VAL A 903 -39.02 61.98 49.68
CA VAL A 903 -39.61 62.56 48.46
C VAL A 903 -41.15 62.49 48.47
N THR A 904 -41.74 61.51 49.16
CA THR A 904 -43.20 61.32 49.27
C THR A 904 -43.92 62.31 50.20
N ASN A 905 -43.21 63.20 50.90
CA ASN A 905 -43.80 64.20 51.79
C ASN A 905 -43.94 65.62 51.19
N SER A 906 -43.69 65.81 49.88
CA SER A 906 -43.73 67.14 49.23
C SER A 906 -44.86 67.37 48.21
N THR A 907 -45.75 66.41 47.98
CA THR A 907 -46.89 66.55 47.04
C THR A 907 -48.26 66.50 47.71
N LYS A 908 -48.38 67.00 48.94
CA LYS A 908 -49.68 67.42 49.51
C LYS A 908 -50.00 68.86 49.08
N ARG A 909 -50.54 69.05 47.87
CA ARG A 909 -51.46 70.17 47.57
C ARG A 909 -52.17 69.96 46.23
N ARG A 910 -53.51 70.07 46.30
CA ARG A 910 -54.54 70.07 45.23
C ARG A 910 -54.84 68.65 44.69
N SER A 911 -56.07 68.15 44.71
CA SER A 911 -57.37 68.80 44.62
C SER A 911 -58.48 67.94 45.23
N TYR A 912 -59.43 68.59 45.93
CA TYR A 912 -60.81 68.15 46.09
C TYR A 912 -61.65 69.41 46.33
N MET A 913 -62.40 69.83 45.31
CA MET A 913 -63.84 70.10 45.35
C MET A 913 -64.28 70.77 44.04
N ARG A 914 -65.30 70.19 43.42
CA ARG A 914 -66.15 70.80 42.38
C ARG A 914 -67.12 71.78 43.04
N ALA A 915 -67.22 72.99 42.51
CA ALA A 915 -68.40 73.85 42.36
C ALA A 915 -67.91 75.24 41.91
#